data_AF-A0AAD9ZH39-F1
#
_entry.id   AF-A0AAD9ZH39-F1
#
_cell.length_a   1.000
_cell.length_b   1.000
_cell.length_c   1.000
_cell.angle_alpha   90.00
_cell.angle_beta   90.00
_cell.angle_gamma   90.00
#
_symmetry.space_group_name_H-M   'P 1'
#
loop_
_entity.id
_entity.type
_entity.pdbx_description
1 polymer ?
#
loop_
_entity_poly.entity_id
_entity_poly.type
_entity_poly.pdbx_seq_one_letter_code
_entity_poly.pdbx_strand_id
1 'polypeptide(L)'
;MVPIERQASEGRPTVESAFSTSPIVSTAHQTSESPAQAGADGSVRPLDESRDRASDGLGNDEASLVEANKAMPSSKLRENGSIRPTEPRNASEDINSPATRKQTHKYVQSLKKKKQDQLCLALSTPQTLRNDADNNPENKYRYSPLPGPGSIRLLRLMAHTDENAPIECLLFDYPLQELGEGTHLYEALSYVWGDSNNLRSSSIDKHDLLITINLYTALSYLRDRFIDRIIWVDAICINQGDMEEKGMQVQYMSEIYSKASRVIVWLGEAENDSDLALEEIRLAADEMSEPLVNEPTKQAILTLLQRSWFKRIWVREQTFNSELIEMYHTREASMRHDKVFALLGMSSDDPIAADLLPDYKTPWKILLERLVRFLLGGQVSVKTWADTEMAVIKSKGCILGQVSSKGEDRQQMVITSKNVSGHMGPGREWTLLTSAKSIQVGDLVCFLQGSLKPTVIRPCKDHFSVIMITVTPPGTENGSVGQPEQPIASFSRDFLLVWDWERFQGNLQDQEYEYETLIRSRVAKHPDREVGGHSDKMTRLWNVALILEDAVEYEKAEERFRETVEGYERGFGKEDLRTLTGMEKLALIYKKMKQWKKAEKRFKQVIQTRKRVQGEDHPDRTSSMANLASMYRDQGHLEEAEKWEAMADILRREGGDAQIMEEEVVKIARSCDKEVMKLLLDRKGDEVQITEGVVTAAAGNKSRGGEMMKLLLDRKGDEVQITESVITAAAGNKSSGGEIMKLLLDRKGTEVQITEEAVIQIVILFDQGIMKLLLDRKGDEVQITEGVVTAAAGNKSRGGQIMKLLLDRKGDEVQITEGVITVAAGNESRGGEIIKLLLDWKGDEVQITEGVIIAAAGNVWRGGEIMQLLLDRKGDEVQITEGVITAAAGNISMGGEIIKLLLDRKGDEVQITEGVITAAAENKSRGGEIMKLLLDRKGDEVQITEGVIIAAAGNISMGGEIIKLLLDRKGDEVQITEGVVTVVAGYGFWGGEIMKLLLDRKGDEVQITEGVITVAAGNEWSGEEIMKLLLDRKGDEVQITEGVVTAAAGNKSRGGEIIKLLLDRKGDEVQITEGVIIAAAGNVWRGGEIMKLLLDRKGDEVQITKGVVTAAAGNKSSGEKVMKLLLDQKGNEVQITVSGDE
;
A
#
# COMPACT_ATOMS: atom_id res chain seq x y z
N MET A 1 -23.97 -1.74 -64.57
CA MET A 1 -24.96 -2.79 -64.94
C MET A 1 -24.81 -3.89 -63.87
N VAL A 2 -25.80 -4.21 -63.02
CA VAL A 2 -27.24 -4.57 -63.21
C VAL A 2 -27.43 -6.09 -63.29
N PRO A 3 -28.47 -6.71 -62.66
CA PRO A 3 -29.38 -6.25 -61.59
C PRO A 3 -28.91 -6.82 -60.22
N ILE A 4 -29.63 -7.25 -59.17
CA ILE A 4 -31.06 -7.41 -58.72
C ILE A 4 -31.02 -7.31 -57.15
N GLU A 5 -32.07 -7.28 -56.31
CA GLU A 5 -33.54 -7.43 -56.48
C GLU A 5 -34.32 -6.32 -55.70
N ARG A 6 -35.13 -6.63 -54.66
CA ARG A 6 -36.40 -5.87 -54.45
C ARG A 6 -37.18 -6.06 -53.12
N GLN A 7 -38.24 -5.26 -52.99
CA GLN A 7 -39.41 -5.28 -52.05
C GLN A 7 -39.14 -4.69 -50.64
N ALA A 8 -39.95 -3.80 -50.02
CA ALA A 8 -41.43 -3.54 -49.92
C ALA A 8 -42.10 -4.30 -48.74
N SER A 9 -43.14 -3.84 -48.02
CA SER A 9 -43.87 -2.54 -47.95
C SER A 9 -44.89 -2.55 -46.77
N GLU A 10 -45.35 -1.36 -46.31
CA GLU A 10 -46.58 -1.13 -45.47
C GLU A 10 -46.59 -1.70 -44.01
N GLY A 11 -47.37 -1.19 -43.03
CA GLY A 11 -48.37 -0.10 -43.00
C GLY A 11 -48.72 0.44 -41.58
N ARG A 12 -49.60 1.46 -41.50
CA ARG A 12 -50.13 2.18 -40.28
C ARG A 12 -51.58 1.67 -39.92
N PRO A 13 -52.46 2.30 -39.07
CA PRO A 13 -52.45 3.52 -38.21
C PRO A 13 -53.01 3.29 -36.75
N THR A 14 -53.12 4.26 -35.81
CA THR A 14 -54.12 5.37 -35.68
C THR A 14 -53.81 6.27 -34.45
N VAL A 15 -53.61 7.62 -34.54
CA VAL A 15 -54.52 8.81 -34.35
C VAL A 15 -55.39 8.86 -33.05
N GLU A 16 -55.67 10.00 -32.36
CA GLU A 16 -55.57 11.48 -32.61
C GLU A 16 -55.18 12.36 -31.38
N SER A 17 -54.67 13.60 -31.64
CA SER A 17 -54.72 14.85 -30.80
C SER A 17 -53.89 14.95 -29.48
N ALA A 18 -53.43 16.12 -28.97
CA ALA A 18 -53.57 17.54 -29.36
C ALA A 18 -52.31 18.42 -29.02
N PHE A 19 -52.36 19.73 -29.33
CA PHE A 19 -51.36 20.82 -29.11
C PHE A 19 -50.72 20.88 -27.69
N SER A 20 -49.51 21.44 -27.45
CA SER A 20 -49.01 22.77 -27.87
C SER A 20 -47.45 22.94 -27.86
N THR A 21 -46.97 24.16 -28.12
CA THR A 21 -45.62 24.60 -28.55
C THR A 21 -44.46 24.59 -27.52
N SER A 22 -43.27 24.15 -27.99
CA SER A 22 -41.92 24.79 -27.99
C SER A 22 -41.42 25.73 -26.85
N PRO A 23 -40.09 25.95 -26.70
CA PRO A 23 -38.94 25.02 -26.75
C PRO A 23 -37.87 25.29 -25.65
N ILE A 24 -36.84 24.43 -25.50
CA ILE A 24 -35.49 24.79 -25.00
C ILE A 24 -34.45 23.71 -25.40
N VAL A 25 -33.17 24.08 -25.47
CA VAL A 25 -32.07 23.33 -26.11
C VAL A 25 -31.25 22.50 -25.10
N SER A 26 -30.66 21.38 -25.55
CA SER A 26 -29.79 20.51 -24.74
C SER A 26 -28.30 20.67 -25.04
N THR A 27 -27.48 20.61 -23.98
CA THR A 27 -26.07 20.15 -23.99
C THR A 27 -25.85 19.38 -22.68
N ALA A 28 -25.74 18.06 -22.67
CA ALA A 28 -24.62 17.24 -23.15
C ALA A 28 -23.38 17.33 -22.24
N HIS A 29 -23.35 16.52 -21.17
CA HIS A 29 -22.12 16.26 -20.41
C HIS A 29 -21.20 15.29 -21.16
N GLN A 30 -19.92 15.63 -21.27
CA GLN A 30 -18.85 14.64 -21.42
C GLN A 30 -17.68 14.96 -20.48
N THR A 31 -17.10 13.87 -19.99
CA THR A 31 -15.90 13.68 -19.17
C THR A 31 -14.70 14.59 -19.47
N SER A 32 -14.03 15.05 -18.41
CA SER A 32 -12.61 15.46 -18.43
C SER A 32 -11.89 14.94 -17.17
N GLU A 33 -10.67 14.43 -17.33
CA GLU A 33 -9.92 13.71 -16.28
C GLU A 33 -9.20 14.65 -15.28
N SER A 34 -8.83 14.12 -14.12
CA SER A 34 -8.08 14.86 -13.07
C SER A 34 -6.62 14.41 -12.98
N PRO A 35 -5.62 15.30 -13.12
CA PRO A 35 -4.22 15.00 -12.81
C PRO A 35 -3.93 15.10 -11.30
N ALA A 36 -2.98 14.31 -10.80
CA ALA A 36 -2.69 14.17 -9.38
C ALA A 36 -1.83 15.30 -8.78
N GLN A 37 -2.00 15.56 -7.49
CA GLN A 37 -1.11 16.41 -6.70
C GLN A 37 0.11 15.64 -6.18
N ALA A 38 1.30 16.24 -6.26
CA ALA A 38 2.50 15.77 -5.57
C ALA A 38 3.50 16.92 -5.34
N GLY A 39 4.23 16.89 -4.22
CA GLY A 39 5.42 17.71 -4.01
C GLY A 39 5.21 19.07 -3.35
N ALA A 40 4.92 19.08 -2.05
CA ALA A 40 5.24 20.23 -1.19
C ALA A 40 6.67 20.04 -0.64
N ASP A 41 7.59 20.94 -0.97
CA ASP A 41 8.97 20.94 -0.45
C ASP A 41 9.22 22.19 0.41
N GLY A 42 9.77 21.99 1.61
CA GLY A 42 9.78 22.99 2.69
C GLY A 42 11.14 23.66 2.86
N SER A 43 11.33 24.84 2.27
CA SER A 43 12.55 25.64 2.41
C SER A 43 12.34 26.92 3.23
N VAL A 44 12.24 26.76 4.56
CA VAL A 44 12.21 27.90 5.51
C VAL A 44 13.60 28.53 5.62
N ARG A 45 13.71 29.82 5.31
CA ARG A 45 14.86 30.65 5.72
C ARG A 45 14.65 31.15 7.15
N PRO A 46 15.66 31.09 8.03
CA PRO A 46 15.82 32.09 9.07
C PRO A 46 16.64 33.27 8.53
N LEU A 47 16.08 34.48 8.64
CA LEU A 47 16.89 35.69 8.83
C LEU A 47 16.92 35.92 10.34
N ASP A 48 18.09 36.12 10.92
CA ASP A 48 18.24 36.81 12.20
C ASP A 48 19.57 37.57 12.23
N GLU A 49 19.62 38.65 12.99
CA GLU A 49 20.75 39.58 13.02
C GLU A 49 21.60 39.38 14.28
N SER A 50 22.92 39.29 14.12
CA SER A 50 23.84 39.75 15.17
C SER A 50 25.21 40.09 14.60
N ARG A 51 25.73 41.27 14.99
CA ARG A 51 27.12 41.67 14.79
C ARG A 51 27.92 41.24 16.02
N ASP A 52 29.15 40.75 15.83
CA ASP A 52 30.29 41.54 16.31
C ASP A 52 31.65 41.14 15.70
N ARG A 53 32.46 42.19 15.46
CA ARG A 53 33.93 42.31 15.54
C ARG A 53 34.88 41.12 15.21
N ALA A 54 35.78 41.40 14.25
CA ALA A 54 37.25 41.55 14.40
C ALA A 54 38.08 40.49 15.20
N SER A 55 39.29 40.11 14.80
CA SER A 55 40.15 40.53 13.66
C SER A 55 41.24 39.47 13.37
N ASP A 56 42.03 39.72 12.32
CA ASP A 56 43.38 39.17 12.04
C ASP A 56 43.54 37.65 11.79
N GLY A 57 44.42 37.19 10.89
CA GLY A 57 45.23 37.93 9.91
C GLY A 57 46.51 37.18 9.50
N LEU A 58 46.74 37.02 8.19
CA LEU A 58 47.97 36.45 7.56
C LEU A 58 48.19 34.94 7.85
N GLY A 59 48.79 34.12 6.98
CA GLY A 59 49.30 34.26 5.61
C GLY A 59 49.32 32.87 4.92
N ASN A 60 49.42 32.74 3.60
CA ASN A 60 50.67 32.79 2.80
C ASN A 60 51.68 31.69 3.24
N ASP A 61 52.24 30.85 2.36
CA ASP A 61 52.22 30.84 0.88
C ASP A 61 52.56 29.45 0.29
N GLU A 62 52.22 29.26 -1.00
CA GLU A 62 52.93 28.44 -2.02
C GLU A 62 53.24 26.93 -1.73
N ALA A 63 53.70 26.11 -2.69
CA ALA A 63 53.26 25.99 -4.08
C ALA A 63 53.55 24.56 -4.61
N SER A 64 52.61 24.05 -5.41
CA SER A 64 52.84 23.37 -6.69
C SER A 64 53.98 22.35 -6.91
N LEU A 65 53.57 21.15 -7.35
CA LEU A 65 54.13 20.31 -8.43
C LEU A 65 55.18 19.18 -8.15
N VAL A 66 54.85 18.02 -8.76
CA VAL A 66 55.71 17.06 -9.49
C VAL A 66 56.30 15.79 -8.79
N GLU A 67 55.82 14.65 -9.30
CA GLU A 67 56.45 13.33 -9.54
C GLU A 67 57.09 12.46 -8.42
N ALA A 68 56.28 11.51 -7.94
CA ALA A 68 56.36 10.05 -8.21
C ALA A 68 57.57 9.15 -7.78
N ASN A 69 57.18 7.94 -7.34
CA ASN A 69 57.89 6.63 -7.30
C ASN A 69 58.82 6.22 -6.11
N LYS A 70 58.25 5.34 -5.27
CA LYS A 70 58.77 4.00 -4.83
C LYS A 70 60.22 3.85 -4.28
N ALA A 71 60.36 3.42 -3.00
CA ALA A 71 60.68 2.02 -2.62
C ALA A 71 60.95 1.81 -1.09
N MET A 72 60.91 0.54 -0.65
CA MET A 72 61.33 -0.01 0.68
C MET A 72 62.80 -0.52 0.62
N PRO A 73 63.53 -1.01 1.69
CA PRO A 73 63.02 -1.78 2.86
C PRO A 73 63.82 -1.85 4.23
N SER A 74 63.11 -2.28 5.31
CA SER A 74 63.48 -3.25 6.39
C SER A 74 64.79 -3.22 7.27
N SER A 75 64.62 -3.29 8.61
CA SER A 75 65.00 -4.43 9.53
C SER A 75 65.69 -4.12 10.91
N LYS A 76 65.62 -5.11 11.84
CA LYS A 76 65.66 -5.11 13.34
C LYS A 76 67.05 -5.03 14.06
N LEU A 77 67.07 -4.73 15.39
CA LEU A 77 67.54 -5.64 16.49
C LEU A 77 67.36 -5.15 17.97
N ARG A 78 67.76 -6.00 18.95
CA ARG A 78 67.53 -6.14 20.43
C ARG A 78 68.42 -5.22 21.32
N GLU A 79 68.42 -5.10 22.68
CA GLU A 79 67.58 -5.33 23.93
C GLU A 79 68.41 -4.69 25.13
N ASN A 80 68.23 -4.77 26.47
CA ASN A 80 67.35 -5.42 27.48
C ASN A 80 67.42 -4.70 28.89
N GLY A 81 66.50 -4.97 29.84
CA GLY A 81 66.51 -4.61 31.29
C GLY A 81 66.26 -3.13 31.68
N SER A 82 65.83 -2.71 32.89
CA SER A 82 65.29 -3.31 34.15
C SER A 82 64.93 -2.15 35.12
N ILE A 83 64.02 -2.19 36.13
CA ILE A 83 63.04 -3.18 36.59
C ILE A 83 61.86 -2.52 37.39
N ARG A 84 60.67 -3.13 37.26
CA ARG A 84 59.45 -3.28 38.12
C ARG A 84 59.41 -2.88 39.62
N PRO A 85 58.20 -2.82 40.25
CA PRO A 85 56.80 -2.73 39.74
C PRO A 85 55.97 -1.60 40.45
N THR A 86 54.67 -1.33 40.30
CA THR A 86 53.55 -1.69 39.37
C THR A 86 52.61 -0.45 39.37
N GLU A 87 52.15 0.20 38.29
CA GLU A 87 51.46 -0.22 37.04
C GLU A 87 49.89 -0.25 37.21
N PRO A 88 49.05 0.56 36.49
CA PRO A 88 47.68 0.94 36.92
C PRO A 88 46.56 0.76 35.83
N ARG A 89 45.51 1.63 35.84
CA ARG A 89 44.35 1.64 34.92
C ARG A 89 44.69 1.81 33.42
N ASN A 90 43.88 1.15 32.59
CA ASN A 90 43.40 1.55 31.25
C ASN A 90 44.43 2.09 30.22
N ALA A 91 44.94 1.20 29.38
CA ALA A 91 45.29 1.50 28.00
C ALA A 91 44.76 0.38 27.08
N SER A 92 44.36 0.70 25.85
CA SER A 92 43.81 -0.24 24.88
C SER A 92 44.89 -0.90 24.03
N GLU A 93 45.00 -2.23 24.06
CA GLU A 93 45.82 -2.98 23.10
C GLU A 93 44.99 -3.60 21.97
N ASP A 94 45.62 -3.73 20.81
CA ASP A 94 44.99 -4.15 19.56
C ASP A 94 44.88 -5.69 19.46
N ILE A 95 43.67 -6.23 19.59
CA ILE A 95 43.41 -7.68 19.66
C ILE A 95 43.66 -8.39 18.30
N ASN A 96 43.84 -7.66 17.20
CA ASN A 96 43.90 -8.21 15.84
C ASN A 96 45.28 -8.69 15.33
N SER A 97 46.24 -8.95 16.23
CA SER A 97 47.52 -9.59 15.84
C SER A 97 47.35 -11.06 15.39
N PRO A 98 47.89 -11.46 14.21
CA PRO A 98 47.86 -12.86 13.74
C PRO A 98 48.59 -13.84 14.66
N ALA A 99 49.57 -13.36 15.44
CA ALA A 99 50.27 -14.17 16.43
C ALA A 99 49.34 -14.54 17.60
N THR A 100 48.64 -13.54 18.14
CA THR A 100 47.67 -13.73 19.22
C THR A 100 46.53 -14.65 18.78
N ARG A 101 46.00 -14.48 17.56
CA ARG A 101 45.02 -15.44 16.99
C ARG A 101 45.58 -16.87 16.91
N LYS A 102 46.82 -17.10 16.48
CA LYS A 102 47.44 -18.45 16.47
C LYS A 102 47.66 -19.01 17.88
N GLN A 103 47.98 -18.17 18.86
CA GLN A 103 48.25 -18.59 20.23
C GLN A 103 46.94 -18.90 20.98
N THR A 104 45.91 -18.07 20.83
CA THR A 104 44.55 -18.36 21.31
C THR A 104 43.95 -19.57 20.61
N HIS A 105 44.14 -19.75 19.29
CA HIS A 105 43.68 -20.95 18.59
C HIS A 105 44.42 -22.21 19.05
N LYS A 106 45.73 -22.14 19.37
CA LYS A 106 46.45 -23.25 20.00
C LYS A 106 45.99 -23.52 21.44
N TYR A 107 45.66 -22.49 22.22
CA TYR A 107 45.14 -22.66 23.58
C TYR A 107 43.71 -23.25 23.57
N VAL A 108 42.85 -22.79 22.67
CA VAL A 108 41.50 -23.34 22.45
C VAL A 108 41.57 -24.75 21.84
N GLN A 109 42.51 -25.05 20.94
CA GLN A 109 42.76 -26.44 20.52
C GLN A 109 43.34 -27.30 21.65
N SER A 110 44.16 -26.75 22.55
CA SER A 110 44.67 -27.46 23.73
C SER A 110 43.57 -27.73 24.75
N LEU A 111 42.63 -26.79 24.95
CA LEU A 111 41.45 -26.98 25.79
C LEU A 111 40.42 -27.91 25.14
N LYS A 112 40.14 -27.77 23.84
CA LYS A 112 39.31 -28.74 23.09
C LYS A 112 39.95 -30.12 23.15
N LYS A 113 41.26 -30.25 22.96
CA LYS A 113 41.95 -31.54 23.12
C LYS A 113 41.92 -32.05 24.56
N LYS A 114 42.17 -31.24 25.61
CA LYS A 114 42.01 -31.70 27.00
C LYS A 114 40.58 -32.17 27.29
N LYS A 115 39.57 -31.44 26.82
CA LYS A 115 38.15 -31.79 27.01
C LYS A 115 37.75 -33.02 26.16
N GLN A 116 38.34 -33.19 24.98
CA GLN A 116 38.11 -34.33 24.09
C GLN A 116 38.88 -35.58 24.52
N ASP A 117 40.09 -35.45 25.07
CA ASP A 117 40.84 -36.53 25.70
C ASP A 117 40.11 -36.98 26.99
N GLN A 118 39.52 -36.05 27.76
CA GLN A 118 38.59 -36.39 28.87
C GLN A 118 37.31 -37.09 28.40
N LEU A 119 36.71 -36.65 27.28
CA LEU A 119 35.52 -37.31 26.70
C LEU A 119 35.86 -38.68 26.08
N CYS A 120 37.05 -38.87 25.50
CA CYS A 120 37.50 -40.16 24.97
C CYS A 120 37.85 -41.16 26.09
N LEU A 121 38.31 -40.69 27.25
CA LEU A 121 38.39 -41.51 28.47
C LEU A 121 37.02 -41.83 29.11
N ALA A 122 35.94 -41.16 28.68
CA ALA A 122 34.58 -41.36 29.18
C ALA A 122 33.66 -42.14 28.22
N LEU A 123 34.16 -42.59 27.06
CA LEU A 123 33.37 -43.28 26.02
C LEU A 123 33.97 -44.64 25.61
N SER A 124 34.66 -45.32 26.53
CA SER A 124 35.24 -46.65 26.28
C SER A 124 35.10 -47.64 27.46
N THR A 125 33.95 -47.66 28.14
CA THR A 125 33.46 -48.84 28.91
C THR A 125 32.01 -48.64 29.35
N PRO A 126 31.11 -49.64 29.19
CA PRO A 126 29.76 -49.60 29.76
C PRO A 126 29.77 -50.14 31.20
N GLN A 127 30.20 -49.33 32.18
CA GLN A 127 30.24 -49.76 33.58
C GLN A 127 29.81 -48.67 34.58
N THR A 128 28.67 -48.95 35.23
CA THR A 128 28.36 -48.70 36.65
C THR A 128 29.14 -47.60 37.40
N LEU A 129 28.52 -46.43 37.51
CA LEU A 129 28.62 -45.56 38.70
C LEU A 129 27.22 -45.06 39.11
N ARG A 130 26.42 -45.98 39.66
CA ARG A 130 25.45 -45.60 40.69
C ARG A 130 26.22 -45.48 42.01
N ASN A 131 25.75 -44.67 42.95
CA ASN A 131 26.25 -44.77 44.32
C ASN A 131 25.78 -46.11 44.90
N ASP A 132 26.72 -46.96 45.31
CA ASP A 132 26.42 -48.26 45.90
C ASP A 132 26.08 -48.14 47.38
N ALA A 133 24.82 -47.77 47.61
CA ALA A 133 24.02 -48.22 48.75
C ALA A 133 22.71 -48.80 48.19
N ASP A 134 22.25 -49.91 48.75
CA ASP A 134 20.97 -50.58 48.46
C ASP A 134 20.75 -51.13 47.03
N ASN A 135 21.82 -51.39 46.25
CA ASN A 135 21.74 -52.23 45.04
C ASN A 135 21.76 -53.74 45.41
N ASN A 136 20.66 -54.33 45.89
CA ASN A 136 20.48 -55.78 45.84
C ASN A 136 19.85 -56.21 44.50
N PRO A 137 20.59 -56.88 43.58
CA PRO A 137 20.05 -57.28 42.28
C PRO A 137 18.97 -58.36 42.33
N GLU A 138 18.75 -59.01 43.48
CA GLU A 138 17.66 -59.97 43.69
C GLU A 138 16.31 -59.28 43.98
N ASN A 139 16.30 -58.02 44.41
CA ASN A 139 15.07 -57.34 44.85
C ASN A 139 14.33 -56.57 43.73
N LYS A 140 14.80 -56.64 42.48
CA LYS A 140 14.33 -55.80 41.37
C LYS A 140 13.36 -56.55 40.46
N TYR A 141 12.23 -55.94 40.12
CA TYR A 141 11.16 -56.61 39.36
C TYR A 141 11.63 -57.14 37.99
N ARG A 142 11.07 -58.29 37.58
CA ARG A 142 11.32 -58.93 36.27
C ARG A 142 9.99 -59.34 35.63
N TYR A 143 9.72 -58.81 34.44
CA TYR A 143 8.52 -59.15 33.67
C TYR A 143 8.52 -60.60 33.20
N SER A 144 7.36 -61.26 33.31
CA SER A 144 7.03 -62.48 32.57
C SER A 144 6.85 -62.16 31.08
N PRO A 145 7.25 -63.04 30.14
CA PRO A 145 6.84 -62.92 28.74
C PRO A 145 5.31 -63.01 28.61
N LEU A 146 4.70 -62.16 27.79
CA LEU A 146 3.25 -62.19 27.53
C LEU A 146 2.82 -63.52 26.89
N PRO A 147 1.62 -64.05 27.22
CA PRO A 147 1.19 -65.39 26.78
C PRO A 147 0.81 -65.49 25.29
N GLY A 148 0.59 -64.36 24.60
CA GLY A 148 0.31 -64.35 23.15
C GLY A 148 0.03 -62.96 22.58
N PRO A 149 -0.14 -62.83 21.24
CA PRO A 149 -0.65 -61.62 20.63
C PRO A 149 -2.05 -61.28 21.17
N GLY A 150 -2.42 -60.00 21.18
CA GLY A 150 -3.67 -59.54 21.81
C GLY A 150 -3.70 -59.63 23.35
N SER A 151 -2.58 -59.98 24.01
CA SER A 151 -2.45 -59.92 25.47
C SER A 151 -1.78 -58.61 25.92
N ILE A 152 -2.19 -58.11 27.08
CA ILE A 152 -1.59 -56.96 27.78
C ILE A 152 -1.33 -57.33 29.25
N ARG A 153 -0.61 -56.49 30.00
CA ARG A 153 -0.61 -56.57 31.48
C ARG A 153 -1.50 -55.50 32.07
N LEU A 154 -2.11 -55.79 33.22
CA LEU A 154 -2.85 -54.83 34.03
C LEU A 154 -2.21 -54.73 35.43
N LEU A 155 -2.22 -53.51 35.99
CA LEU A 155 -1.71 -53.21 37.32
C LEU A 155 -2.87 -53.24 38.32
N ARG A 156 -2.83 -54.19 39.26
CA ARG A 156 -3.69 -54.18 40.45
C ARG A 156 -3.01 -53.30 41.51
N LEU A 157 -3.53 -52.09 41.71
CA LEU A 157 -3.12 -51.16 42.75
C LEU A 157 -3.81 -51.55 44.06
N MET A 158 -3.05 -51.97 45.07
CA MET A 158 -3.58 -52.52 46.32
C MET A 158 -4.11 -51.42 47.26
N ALA A 159 -5.26 -51.65 47.87
CA ALA A 159 -5.85 -50.74 48.85
C ALA A 159 -5.06 -50.70 50.16
N HIS A 160 -5.00 -49.54 50.82
CA HIS A 160 -4.33 -49.40 52.11
C HIS A 160 -4.97 -48.32 53.01
N THR A 161 -5.05 -48.59 54.31
CA THR A 161 -5.77 -47.72 55.27
C THR A 161 -4.99 -46.50 55.75
N ASP A 162 -3.65 -46.57 55.73
CA ASP A 162 -2.75 -45.39 55.82
C ASP A 162 -2.35 -44.93 54.42
N GLU A 163 -2.61 -43.66 54.13
CA GLU A 163 -2.35 -43.00 52.85
C GLU A 163 -0.86 -42.79 52.58
N ASN A 164 -0.02 -42.79 53.62
CA ASN A 164 1.44 -42.60 53.52
C ASN A 164 2.21 -43.92 53.36
N ALA A 165 1.55 -45.06 53.45
CA ALA A 165 2.20 -46.36 53.29
C ALA A 165 2.75 -46.54 51.86
N PRO A 166 3.81 -47.33 51.65
CA PRO A 166 4.35 -47.63 50.32
C PRO A 166 3.26 -48.09 49.34
N ILE A 167 3.41 -47.73 48.06
CA ILE A 167 2.53 -48.24 47.01
C ILE A 167 2.93 -49.69 46.74
N GLU A 168 2.01 -50.62 47.03
CA GLU A 168 2.09 -52.02 46.63
C GLU A 168 1.14 -52.29 45.46
N CYS A 169 1.64 -52.99 44.45
CA CYS A 169 0.89 -53.41 43.28
C CYS A 169 1.19 -54.87 42.94
N LEU A 170 0.29 -55.48 42.16
CA LEU A 170 0.52 -56.76 41.47
C LEU A 170 0.36 -56.56 39.96
N LEU A 171 1.18 -57.21 39.14
CA LEU A 171 0.98 -57.25 37.69
C LEU A 171 0.41 -58.62 37.27
N PHE A 172 -0.54 -58.61 36.33
CA PHE A 172 -1.12 -59.83 35.78
C PHE A 172 -1.43 -59.69 34.29
N ASP A 173 -1.32 -60.79 33.56
CA ASP A 173 -1.62 -60.86 32.13
C ASP A 173 -3.14 -60.88 31.88
N TYR A 174 -3.58 -60.23 30.80
CA TYR A 174 -4.99 -60.02 30.48
C TYR A 174 -5.25 -60.06 28.96
N PRO A 175 -6.22 -60.85 28.47
CA PRO A 175 -6.54 -60.92 27.04
C PRO A 175 -7.44 -59.74 26.60
N LEU A 176 -6.97 -58.95 25.63
CA LEU A 176 -7.70 -57.81 25.08
C LEU A 176 -8.69 -58.21 23.95
N GLN A 177 -8.57 -59.42 23.41
CA GLN A 177 -9.29 -59.86 22.20
C GLN A 177 -10.25 -61.06 22.39
N GLU A 178 -10.26 -61.73 23.55
CA GLU A 178 -11.09 -62.94 23.78
C GLU A 178 -12.49 -62.69 24.35
N LEU A 179 -12.80 -61.43 24.69
CA LEU A 179 -14.12 -61.00 25.17
C LEU A 179 -14.81 -60.19 24.07
N GLY A 180 -16.13 -60.38 23.91
CA GLY A 180 -16.96 -59.68 22.93
C GLY A 180 -17.15 -58.18 23.25
N GLU A 181 -18.01 -57.51 22.48
CA GLU A 181 -18.17 -56.04 22.36
C GLU A 181 -18.57 -55.23 23.64
N GLY A 182 -18.41 -55.79 24.84
CA GLY A 182 -18.54 -55.07 26.11
C GLY A 182 -17.27 -54.34 26.52
N THR A 183 -17.42 -53.26 27.29
CA THR A 183 -16.29 -52.50 27.87
C THR A 183 -15.51 -53.35 28.89
N HIS A 184 -14.18 -53.30 28.85
CA HIS A 184 -13.35 -54.10 29.76
C HIS A 184 -13.23 -53.42 31.14
N LEU A 185 -13.29 -54.22 32.21
CA LEU A 185 -13.37 -53.77 33.61
C LEU A 185 -12.05 -53.24 34.21
N TYR A 186 -11.25 -52.52 33.43
CA TYR A 186 -10.05 -51.79 33.88
C TYR A 186 -10.16 -50.30 33.58
N GLU A 187 -9.50 -49.48 34.39
CA GLU A 187 -9.28 -48.05 34.12
C GLU A 187 -7.94 -47.87 33.37
N ALA A 188 -7.76 -46.83 32.57
CA ALA A 188 -6.49 -46.53 31.90
C ALA A 188 -5.96 -45.15 32.34
N LEU A 189 -4.70 -45.06 32.73
CA LEU A 189 -4.10 -43.82 33.27
C LEU A 189 -3.21 -43.13 32.22
N SER A 190 -3.66 -41.97 31.75
CA SER A 190 -2.83 -41.01 31.01
C SER A 190 -2.29 -39.96 31.99
N TYR A 191 -1.00 -39.60 31.92
CA TYR A 191 -0.39 -38.71 32.91
C TYR A 191 0.75 -37.86 32.33
N VAL A 192 1.04 -36.73 32.98
CA VAL A 192 2.22 -35.91 32.67
C VAL A 192 3.48 -36.57 33.25
N TRP A 193 4.32 -37.12 32.37
CA TRP A 193 5.50 -37.95 32.69
C TRP A 193 6.41 -37.45 33.83
N GLY A 194 6.69 -36.15 33.89
CA GLY A 194 7.56 -35.52 34.91
C GLY A 194 9.05 -35.54 34.54
N ASP A 195 9.89 -35.09 35.48
CA ASP A 195 11.35 -35.13 35.34
C ASP A 195 11.87 -36.57 35.49
N SER A 196 12.57 -37.07 34.47
CA SER A 196 13.13 -38.42 34.43
C SER A 196 14.33 -38.62 35.36
N ASN A 197 14.91 -37.54 35.89
CA ASN A 197 16.01 -37.60 36.85
C ASN A 197 15.55 -37.89 38.29
N ASN A 198 14.24 -37.79 38.59
CA ASN A 198 13.70 -37.87 39.95
C ASN A 198 12.70 -39.04 40.07
N LEU A 199 13.20 -40.17 40.57
CA LEU A 199 12.49 -41.45 40.65
C LEU A 199 12.19 -41.86 42.09
N ARG A 200 11.04 -42.52 42.31
CA ARG A 200 10.70 -43.22 43.57
C ARG A 200 10.53 -44.71 43.33
N SER A 201 10.76 -45.53 44.36
CA SER A 201 10.44 -46.96 44.30
C SER A 201 8.98 -47.23 44.65
N SER A 202 8.35 -48.11 43.88
CA SER A 202 7.05 -48.73 44.16
C SER A 202 7.23 -50.25 44.21
N SER A 203 6.53 -50.93 45.11
CA SER A 203 6.61 -52.39 45.23
C SER A 203 5.66 -53.06 44.24
N ILE A 204 6.19 -53.91 43.36
CA ILE A 204 5.41 -54.72 42.42
C ILE A 204 5.76 -56.18 42.64
N ASP A 205 4.75 -57.00 42.96
CA ASP A 205 4.91 -58.41 43.33
C ASP A 205 5.98 -58.63 44.42
N LYS A 206 6.13 -57.65 45.34
CA LYS A 206 7.13 -57.55 46.42
C LYS A 206 8.57 -57.23 45.99
N HIS A 207 8.76 -56.74 44.77
CA HIS A 207 10.05 -56.28 44.25
C HIS A 207 10.02 -54.79 43.89
N ASP A 208 11.17 -54.12 43.96
CA ASP A 208 11.31 -52.71 43.64
C ASP A 208 11.24 -52.43 42.13
N LEU A 209 10.32 -51.55 41.73
CA LEU A 209 10.34 -50.85 40.44
C LEU A 209 10.47 -49.34 40.66
N LEU A 210 11.41 -48.70 39.94
CA LEU A 210 11.59 -47.25 39.96
C LEU A 210 10.69 -46.58 38.93
N ILE A 211 9.82 -45.67 39.40
CA ILE A 211 8.88 -44.89 38.58
C ILE A 211 9.09 -43.38 38.81
N THR A 212 8.60 -42.53 37.90
CA THR A 212 8.75 -41.06 38.03
C THR A 212 7.94 -40.53 39.22
N ILE A 213 8.41 -39.42 39.81
CA ILE A 213 7.72 -38.76 40.93
C ILE A 213 6.24 -38.42 40.61
N ASN A 214 5.95 -38.02 39.36
CA ASN A 214 4.58 -37.71 38.93
C ASN A 214 3.69 -38.96 38.88
N LEU A 215 4.20 -40.09 38.37
CA LEU A 215 3.44 -41.34 38.30
C LEU A 215 3.24 -41.94 39.70
N TYR A 216 4.26 -41.87 40.57
CA TYR A 216 4.12 -42.26 41.97
C TYR A 216 3.02 -41.46 42.67
N THR A 217 2.98 -40.14 42.46
CA THR A 217 1.95 -39.27 43.04
C THR A 217 0.57 -39.60 42.49
N ALA A 218 0.43 -39.78 41.17
CA ALA A 218 -0.83 -40.19 40.53
C ALA A 218 -1.38 -41.51 41.10
N LEU A 219 -0.53 -42.54 41.24
CA LEU A 219 -0.92 -43.81 41.83
C LEU A 219 -1.26 -43.68 43.32
N SER A 220 -0.56 -42.80 44.06
CA SER A 220 -0.88 -42.51 45.47
C SER A 220 -2.26 -41.86 45.64
N TYR A 221 -2.66 -40.97 44.72
CA TYR A 221 -3.99 -40.34 44.70
C TYR A 221 -5.11 -41.27 44.23
N LEU A 222 -4.78 -42.28 43.41
CA LEU A 222 -5.75 -43.25 42.90
C LEU A 222 -5.95 -44.45 43.84
N ARG A 223 -5.03 -44.71 44.77
CA ARG A 223 -5.18 -45.78 45.76
C ARG A 223 -6.35 -45.47 46.69
N ASP A 224 -7.39 -46.30 46.60
CA ASP A 224 -8.51 -46.28 47.55
C ASP A 224 -8.10 -46.92 48.90
N ARG A 225 -8.81 -46.55 49.97
CA ARG A 225 -8.52 -47.07 51.33
C ARG A 225 -9.03 -48.50 51.57
N PHE A 226 -9.93 -49.01 50.73
CA PHE A 226 -10.64 -50.27 50.94
C PHE A 226 -10.80 -51.16 49.68
N ILE A 227 -10.68 -50.61 48.46
CA ILE A 227 -10.93 -51.31 47.20
C ILE A 227 -9.70 -51.29 46.27
N ASP A 228 -9.16 -52.47 45.92
CA ASP A 228 -8.09 -52.57 44.93
C ASP A 228 -8.56 -52.08 43.56
N ARG A 229 -7.78 -51.24 42.87
CA ARG A 229 -8.07 -50.79 41.51
C ARG A 229 -7.32 -51.63 40.48
N ILE A 230 -7.93 -51.83 39.31
CA ILE A 230 -7.28 -52.44 38.14
C ILE A 230 -7.07 -51.33 37.10
N ILE A 231 -5.80 -50.98 36.86
CA ILE A 231 -5.40 -49.84 36.04
C ILE A 231 -4.38 -50.28 34.98
N TRP A 232 -4.48 -49.78 33.75
CA TRP A 232 -3.41 -49.86 32.75
C TRP A 232 -2.54 -48.60 32.78
N VAL A 233 -1.20 -48.79 32.78
CA VAL A 233 -0.20 -47.72 32.87
C VAL A 233 0.98 -48.05 31.94
N ASP A 234 1.27 -47.21 30.96
CA ASP A 234 2.28 -47.46 29.91
C ASP A 234 3.70 -47.79 30.43
N ALA A 235 4.17 -47.09 31.46
CA ALA A 235 5.50 -47.24 32.04
C ALA A 235 5.66 -48.46 32.96
N ILE A 236 4.56 -49.16 33.29
CA ILE A 236 4.55 -50.28 34.25
C ILE A 236 3.98 -51.55 33.61
N CYS A 237 2.95 -51.44 32.77
CA CYS A 237 2.33 -52.60 32.12
C CYS A 237 3.16 -53.10 30.91
N ILE A 238 3.87 -52.21 30.22
CA ILE A 238 4.78 -52.53 29.11
C ILE A 238 6.20 -52.74 29.65
N ASN A 239 6.85 -53.83 29.27
CA ASN A 239 8.26 -54.06 29.56
C ASN A 239 9.13 -53.12 28.69
N GLN A 240 9.42 -51.92 29.20
CA GLN A 240 10.26 -50.91 28.53
C GLN A 240 11.70 -51.39 28.22
N GLY A 241 12.12 -52.54 28.76
CA GLY A 241 13.40 -53.19 28.45
C GLY A 241 13.36 -54.15 27.25
N ASP A 242 12.19 -54.57 26.79
CA ASP A 242 12.01 -55.42 25.61
C ASP A 242 11.45 -54.60 24.44
N MET A 243 12.26 -54.46 23.39
CA MET A 243 11.95 -53.64 22.22
C MET A 243 10.93 -54.28 21.27
N GLU A 244 10.73 -55.60 21.35
CA GLU A 244 9.77 -56.35 20.54
C GLU A 244 8.40 -56.34 21.23
N GLU A 245 8.37 -56.57 22.55
CA GLU A 245 7.18 -56.38 23.36
C GLU A 245 6.70 -54.93 23.33
N LYS A 246 7.60 -53.95 23.51
CA LYS A 246 7.26 -52.52 23.40
C LYS A 246 6.74 -52.15 22.02
N GLY A 247 7.31 -52.70 20.95
CA GLY A 247 6.80 -52.54 19.57
C GLY A 247 5.34 -52.99 19.46
N MET A 248 5.03 -54.18 19.96
CA MET A 248 3.68 -54.75 19.93
C MET A 248 2.69 -54.01 20.84
N GLN A 249 3.05 -53.71 22.10
CA GLN A 249 2.16 -53.03 23.03
C GLN A 249 1.86 -51.57 22.60
N VAL A 250 2.80 -50.87 21.97
CA VAL A 250 2.56 -49.52 21.42
C VAL A 250 1.57 -49.54 20.24
N GLN A 251 1.51 -50.62 19.45
CA GLN A 251 0.49 -50.79 18.41
C GLN A 251 -0.92 -50.96 18.99
N TYR A 252 -1.05 -51.59 20.16
CA TYR A 252 -2.35 -51.76 20.84
C TYR A 252 -2.77 -50.55 21.69
N MET A 253 -1.98 -49.47 21.82
CA MET A 253 -2.31 -48.38 22.76
C MET A 253 -3.66 -47.72 22.49
N SER A 254 -4.01 -47.45 21.23
CA SER A 254 -5.34 -46.93 20.85
C SER A 254 -6.47 -47.90 21.20
N GLU A 255 -6.28 -49.21 21.00
CA GLU A 255 -7.23 -50.27 21.35
C GLU A 255 -7.41 -50.39 22.88
N ILE A 256 -6.32 -50.30 23.66
CA ILE A 256 -6.33 -50.32 25.12
C ILE A 256 -7.08 -49.12 25.69
N TYR A 257 -6.74 -47.89 25.25
CA TYR A 257 -7.40 -46.68 25.75
C TYR A 257 -8.88 -46.57 25.34
N SER A 258 -9.30 -47.20 24.24
CA SER A 258 -10.69 -47.22 23.80
C SER A 258 -11.54 -48.35 24.41
N LYS A 259 -10.91 -49.47 24.82
CA LYS A 259 -11.58 -50.59 25.50
C LYS A 259 -11.69 -50.46 27.02
N ALA A 260 -10.90 -49.57 27.64
CA ALA A 260 -10.95 -49.30 29.08
C ALA A 260 -12.32 -48.75 29.51
N SER A 261 -12.83 -49.22 30.67
CA SER A 261 -14.08 -48.71 31.27
C SER A 261 -14.06 -47.21 31.59
N ARG A 262 -12.87 -46.66 31.83
CA ARG A 262 -12.63 -45.23 32.07
C ARG A 262 -11.19 -44.87 31.70
N VAL A 263 -10.98 -43.71 31.07
CA VAL A 263 -9.66 -43.08 30.99
C VAL A 263 -9.55 -42.01 32.08
N ILE A 264 -8.51 -42.10 32.90
CA ILE A 264 -8.15 -41.13 33.93
C ILE A 264 -6.99 -40.29 33.40
N VAL A 265 -7.04 -38.96 33.61
CA VAL A 265 -6.01 -38.03 33.15
C VAL A 265 -5.39 -37.30 34.34
N TRP A 266 -4.12 -37.58 34.64
CA TRP A 266 -3.37 -36.93 35.72
C TRP A 266 -2.46 -35.80 35.20
N LEU A 267 -2.70 -34.59 35.68
CA LEU A 267 -2.19 -33.36 35.05
C LEU A 267 -1.03 -32.71 35.84
N GLY A 268 -0.68 -33.28 36.99
CA GLY A 268 0.20 -32.69 38.00
C GLY A 268 -0.58 -32.37 39.29
N GLU A 269 0.11 -31.80 40.27
CA GLU A 269 -0.53 -31.25 41.47
C GLU A 269 -1.30 -29.95 41.13
N ALA A 270 -2.27 -29.58 41.96
CA ALA A 270 -3.01 -28.34 41.79
C ALA A 270 -2.12 -27.12 42.08
N GLU A 271 -2.13 -26.15 41.15
CA GLU A 271 -1.32 -24.94 41.19
C GLU A 271 -2.12 -23.80 40.55
N ASN A 272 -2.09 -22.59 41.12
CA ASN A 272 -2.78 -21.41 40.57
C ASN A 272 -4.28 -21.66 40.35
N ASP A 273 -4.95 -22.22 41.35
CA ASP A 273 -6.40 -22.45 41.42
C ASP A 273 -6.97 -23.24 40.22
N SER A 274 -6.15 -24.12 39.64
CA SER A 274 -6.50 -24.88 38.44
C SER A 274 -7.51 -26.00 38.64
N ASP A 275 -7.66 -26.46 39.87
CA ASP A 275 -8.71 -27.36 40.32
C ASP A 275 -10.07 -26.64 40.35
N LEU A 276 -10.13 -25.44 40.96
CA LEU A 276 -11.32 -24.58 40.91
C LEU A 276 -11.68 -24.20 39.47
N ALA A 277 -10.69 -23.83 38.65
CA ALA A 277 -10.90 -23.51 37.25
C ALA A 277 -11.40 -24.70 36.40
N LEU A 278 -11.01 -25.94 36.74
CA LEU A 278 -11.53 -27.14 36.07
C LEU A 278 -12.97 -27.48 36.50
N GLU A 279 -13.31 -27.31 37.77
CA GLU A 279 -14.67 -27.57 38.25
C GLU A 279 -15.67 -26.51 37.76
N GLU A 280 -15.27 -25.24 37.64
CA GLU A 280 -16.09 -24.19 37.02
C GLU A 280 -16.32 -24.44 35.51
N ILE A 281 -15.30 -24.93 34.79
CA ILE A 281 -15.48 -25.40 33.39
C ILE A 281 -16.43 -26.61 33.33
N ARG A 282 -16.38 -27.51 34.32
CA ARG A 282 -17.29 -28.66 34.40
C ARG A 282 -18.73 -28.24 34.67
N LEU A 283 -18.95 -27.32 35.61
CA LEU A 283 -20.27 -26.77 35.96
C LEU A 283 -20.89 -25.99 34.79
N ALA A 284 -20.07 -25.24 34.03
CA ALA A 284 -20.53 -24.54 32.83
C ALA A 284 -20.96 -25.49 31.68
N ALA A 285 -20.58 -26.78 31.73
CA ALA A 285 -20.92 -27.78 30.72
C ALA A 285 -22.20 -28.59 31.03
N ASP A 286 -22.73 -28.53 32.26
CA ASP A 286 -23.94 -29.27 32.70
C ASP A 286 -25.27 -28.50 32.46
N GLU A 287 -25.24 -27.39 31.69
CA GLU A 287 -26.33 -26.52 31.23
C GLU A 287 -27.06 -25.56 32.23
N MET A 288 -27.73 -24.57 31.63
CA MET A 288 -28.83 -23.73 32.19
C MET A 288 -28.55 -22.67 33.27
N SER A 289 -27.33 -22.14 33.42
CA SER A 289 -27.14 -20.82 34.07
C SER A 289 -25.96 -20.03 33.52
N GLU A 290 -26.06 -18.70 33.52
CA GLU A 290 -24.87 -17.84 33.31
C GLU A 290 -23.94 -17.97 34.52
N PRO A 291 -22.68 -18.40 34.35
CA PRO A 291 -21.77 -18.56 35.47
C PRO A 291 -21.35 -17.18 35.99
N LEU A 292 -21.50 -16.96 37.29
CA LEU A 292 -21.06 -15.75 38.01
C LEU A 292 -19.53 -15.77 38.22
N VAL A 293 -18.78 -15.86 37.12
CA VAL A 293 -17.32 -15.95 37.12
C VAL A 293 -16.72 -14.66 37.67
N ASN A 294 -16.23 -14.73 38.91
CA ASN A 294 -15.47 -13.65 39.52
C ASN A 294 -14.09 -13.51 38.83
N GLU A 295 -13.49 -12.30 38.86
CA GLU A 295 -12.19 -12.05 38.19
C GLU A 295 -11.05 -12.99 38.63
N PRO A 296 -10.90 -13.39 39.92
CA PRO A 296 -9.99 -14.45 40.32
C PRO A 296 -10.21 -15.78 39.56
N THR A 297 -11.43 -16.32 39.54
CA THR A 297 -11.76 -17.55 38.78
C THR A 297 -11.49 -17.39 37.29
N LYS A 298 -11.83 -16.24 36.70
CA LYS A 298 -11.55 -15.92 35.30
C LYS A 298 -10.05 -15.89 35.01
N GLN A 299 -9.24 -15.34 35.90
CA GLN A 299 -7.78 -15.33 35.79
C GLN A 299 -7.18 -16.74 35.99
N ALA A 300 -7.76 -17.57 36.87
CA ALA A 300 -7.37 -18.97 37.03
C ALA A 300 -7.68 -19.78 35.74
N ILE A 301 -8.87 -19.63 35.15
CA ILE A 301 -9.24 -20.22 33.85
C ILE A 301 -8.29 -19.74 32.75
N LEU A 302 -8.03 -18.43 32.62
CA LEU A 302 -7.09 -17.90 31.63
C LEU A 302 -5.66 -18.43 31.83
N THR A 303 -5.24 -18.67 33.07
CA THR A 303 -3.93 -19.25 33.40
C THR A 303 -3.87 -20.74 33.05
N LEU A 304 -4.95 -21.48 33.35
CA LEU A 304 -5.16 -22.88 33.01
C LEU A 304 -5.12 -23.09 31.49
N LEU A 305 -5.93 -22.34 30.73
CA LEU A 305 -5.94 -22.33 29.25
C LEU A 305 -4.57 -21.99 28.66
N GLN A 306 -3.78 -21.16 29.36
CA GLN A 306 -2.43 -20.81 28.93
C GLN A 306 -1.38 -21.91 29.19
N ARG A 307 -1.63 -22.88 30.08
CA ARG A 307 -0.69 -23.96 30.39
C ARG A 307 -0.33 -24.78 29.15
N SER A 308 0.95 -25.17 29.07
CA SER A 308 1.51 -25.99 27.99
C SER A 308 1.00 -27.44 27.94
N TRP A 309 0.13 -27.84 28.88
CA TRP A 309 -0.61 -29.09 28.82
C TRP A 309 -2.10 -28.92 28.46
N PHE A 310 -2.79 -27.85 28.86
CA PHE A 310 -4.23 -27.70 28.52
C PHE A 310 -4.42 -27.57 27.01
N LYS A 311 -3.51 -26.83 26.36
CA LYS A 311 -3.36 -26.71 24.90
C LYS A 311 -3.10 -28.04 24.15
N ARG A 312 -2.97 -29.18 24.85
CA ARG A 312 -2.86 -30.52 24.26
C ARG A 312 -4.20 -31.22 24.11
N ILE A 313 -5.20 -30.85 24.91
CA ILE A 313 -6.45 -31.59 25.08
C ILE A 313 -7.49 -31.15 24.03
N TRP A 314 -7.56 -29.86 23.73
CA TRP A 314 -8.58 -29.26 22.86
C TRP A 314 -8.45 -29.60 21.36
N VAL A 315 -7.43 -30.35 20.95
CA VAL A 315 -7.17 -30.70 19.53
C VAL A 315 -8.01 -31.92 19.07
N ARG A 316 -8.86 -32.48 19.94
CA ARG A 316 -9.37 -33.85 19.78
C ARG A 316 -10.52 -34.04 18.77
N GLU A 317 -11.13 -32.98 18.24
CA GLU A 317 -12.29 -33.13 17.34
C GLU A 317 -11.98 -33.21 15.83
N GLN A 318 -10.78 -32.83 15.35
CA GLN A 318 -10.47 -32.89 13.89
C GLN A 318 -9.05 -33.39 13.52
N THR A 319 -8.94 -34.70 13.30
CA THR A 319 -8.18 -35.39 12.21
C THR A 319 -6.63 -35.28 12.05
N PHE A 320 -6.06 -36.30 11.38
CA PHE A 320 -4.75 -36.40 10.70
C PHE A 320 -3.44 -36.48 11.52
N ASN A 321 -2.69 -37.55 11.24
CA ASN A 321 -1.30 -37.81 11.68
C ASN A 321 -0.34 -36.61 11.58
N SER A 322 -0.43 -35.85 10.49
CA SER A 322 0.62 -34.91 10.09
C SER A 322 0.77 -33.72 11.05
N GLU A 323 -0.33 -33.32 11.69
CA GLU A 323 -0.37 -32.16 12.58
C GLU A 323 0.02 -32.54 14.02
N LEU A 324 -0.27 -33.77 14.45
CA LEU A 324 0.30 -34.34 15.68
C LEU A 324 1.83 -34.37 15.62
N ILE A 325 2.43 -34.76 14.50
CA ILE A 325 3.89 -34.78 14.36
C ILE A 325 4.45 -33.35 14.44
N GLU A 326 3.83 -32.36 13.79
CA GLU A 326 4.21 -30.95 13.90
C GLU A 326 4.04 -30.35 15.32
N MET A 327 3.05 -30.80 16.09
CA MET A 327 2.83 -30.36 17.48
C MET A 327 3.79 -30.98 18.52
N TYR A 328 4.34 -32.17 18.27
CA TYR A 328 4.99 -32.99 19.31
C TYR A 328 6.48 -33.32 19.06
N HIS A 329 7.02 -33.16 17.85
CA HIS A 329 8.39 -33.61 17.52
C HIS A 329 9.53 -32.94 18.33
N THR A 330 9.37 -31.68 18.76
CA THR A 330 10.38 -30.91 19.54
C THR A 330 10.45 -31.26 21.03
N ARG A 331 9.70 -32.28 21.47
CA ARG A 331 9.69 -32.73 22.87
C ARG A 331 10.85 -33.66 23.17
N GLU A 332 11.16 -33.81 24.45
CA GLU A 332 12.10 -34.81 24.94
C GLU A 332 11.41 -36.18 25.03
N ALA A 333 12.14 -37.22 24.69
CA ALA A 333 11.70 -38.62 24.74
C ALA A 333 12.91 -39.51 25.04
N SER A 334 12.70 -40.56 25.84
CA SER A 334 13.78 -41.48 26.25
C SER A 334 14.43 -42.20 25.07
N MET A 335 13.67 -42.47 24.01
CA MET A 335 14.19 -42.85 22.69
C MET A 335 13.58 -41.97 21.60
N ARG A 336 14.37 -41.67 20.56
CA ARG A 336 13.91 -40.84 19.42
C ARG A 336 12.71 -41.45 18.69
N HIS A 337 12.69 -42.78 18.57
CA HIS A 337 11.60 -43.55 17.97
C HIS A 337 10.25 -43.34 18.67
N ASP A 338 10.23 -43.14 19.99
CA ASP A 338 9.01 -42.90 20.75
C ASP A 338 8.28 -41.64 20.22
N LYS A 339 9.02 -40.62 19.74
CA LYS A 339 8.46 -39.39 19.13
C LYS A 339 7.63 -39.63 17.89
N VAL A 340 7.85 -40.75 17.19
CA VAL A 340 7.16 -41.11 15.95
C VAL A 340 6.12 -42.18 16.24
N PHE A 341 6.54 -43.29 16.86
CA PHE A 341 5.68 -44.45 17.07
C PHE A 341 4.59 -44.24 18.12
N ALA A 342 4.80 -43.44 19.18
CA ALA A 342 3.73 -43.16 20.13
C ALA A 342 2.63 -42.29 19.51
N LEU A 343 2.97 -41.37 18.60
CA LEU A 343 1.99 -40.55 17.88
C LEU A 343 1.21 -41.40 16.85
N LEU A 344 1.89 -42.26 16.09
CA LEU A 344 1.25 -43.20 15.17
C LEU A 344 0.34 -44.21 15.90
N GLY A 345 0.77 -44.75 17.05
CA GLY A 345 -0.03 -45.66 17.89
C GLY A 345 -1.24 -45.02 18.59
N MET A 346 -1.36 -43.68 18.53
CA MET A 346 -2.54 -42.92 18.97
C MET A 346 -3.39 -42.40 17.80
N SER A 347 -3.08 -42.81 16.56
CA SER A 347 -3.71 -42.32 15.34
C SER A 347 -4.83 -43.22 14.81
N SER A 348 -5.63 -42.68 13.88
CA SER A 348 -6.70 -43.37 13.16
C SER A 348 -6.31 -43.89 11.77
N ASP A 349 -5.19 -43.43 11.21
CA ASP A 349 -4.76 -43.80 9.85
C ASP A 349 -4.00 -45.13 9.88
N ASP A 350 -4.18 -45.99 8.88
CA ASP A 350 -3.51 -47.30 8.77
C ASP A 350 -1.97 -47.16 8.63
N PRO A 351 -1.16 -47.59 9.61
CA PRO A 351 0.30 -47.51 9.54
C PRO A 351 0.95 -48.60 8.67
N ILE A 352 0.19 -49.65 8.31
CA ILE A 352 0.68 -50.80 7.51
C ILE A 352 0.99 -50.34 6.08
N ALA A 353 0.14 -49.47 5.52
CA ALA A 353 0.29 -48.93 4.17
C ALA A 353 1.57 -48.07 3.96
N ALA A 354 2.25 -47.65 5.04
CA ALA A 354 3.35 -46.68 5.00
C ALA A 354 4.73 -47.26 5.35
N ASP A 355 4.84 -48.54 5.74
CA ASP A 355 6.09 -49.13 6.27
C ASP A 355 6.64 -48.32 7.48
N LEU A 356 5.72 -47.82 8.32
CA LEU A 356 5.98 -47.01 9.53
C LEU A 356 5.49 -47.68 10.83
N LEU A 357 5.26 -49.00 10.80
CA LEU A 357 4.93 -49.79 11.98
C LEU A 357 6.00 -49.64 13.09
N PRO A 358 5.63 -49.65 14.39
CA PRO A 358 6.55 -49.59 15.52
C PRO A 358 7.63 -50.69 15.59
N ASP A 359 8.73 -50.49 14.85
CA ASP A 359 9.97 -51.26 14.94
C ASP A 359 11.11 -50.42 15.54
N TYR A 360 11.45 -50.70 16.80
CA TYR A 360 12.55 -50.07 17.51
C TYR A 360 13.95 -50.59 17.07
N LYS A 361 14.03 -51.63 16.22
CA LYS A 361 15.28 -52.15 15.66
C LYS A 361 15.73 -51.36 14.41
N THR A 362 14.80 -50.72 13.70
CA THR A 362 15.09 -49.86 12.53
C THR A 362 15.96 -48.66 12.94
N PRO A 363 17.10 -48.39 12.26
CA PRO A 363 17.92 -47.22 12.55
C PRO A 363 17.17 -45.90 12.36
N TRP A 364 17.32 -44.96 13.31
CA TRP A 364 16.66 -43.64 13.33
C TRP A 364 16.70 -42.91 11.98
N LYS A 365 17.87 -42.94 11.31
CA LYS A 365 18.06 -42.36 9.97
C LYS A 365 16.96 -42.82 8.99
N ILE A 366 16.68 -44.12 8.95
CA ILE A 366 15.76 -44.75 8.00
C ILE A 366 14.32 -44.43 8.38
N LEU A 367 13.99 -44.47 9.68
CA LEU A 367 12.67 -44.07 10.17
C LEU A 367 12.31 -42.63 9.79
N LEU A 368 13.23 -41.68 10.00
CA LEU A 368 13.02 -40.28 9.63
C LEU A 368 12.96 -40.08 8.10
N GLU A 369 13.70 -40.87 7.32
CA GLU A 369 13.66 -40.83 5.85
C GLU A 369 12.33 -41.36 5.28
N ARG A 370 11.79 -42.43 5.88
CA ARG A 370 10.45 -42.96 5.60
C ARG A 370 9.37 -41.93 5.96
N LEU A 371 9.45 -41.35 7.16
CA LEU A 371 8.47 -40.39 7.65
C LEU A 371 8.34 -39.16 6.73
N VAL A 372 9.46 -38.58 6.28
CA VAL A 372 9.41 -37.42 5.37
C VAL A 372 8.80 -37.79 4.00
N ARG A 373 9.06 -39.00 3.48
CA ARG A 373 8.41 -39.48 2.24
C ARG A 373 6.93 -39.77 2.41
N PHE A 374 6.49 -40.20 3.59
CA PHE A 374 5.07 -40.35 3.92
C PHE A 374 4.36 -38.98 3.95
N LEU A 375 4.96 -37.98 4.60
CA LEU A 375 4.37 -36.65 4.77
C LEU A 375 4.38 -35.78 3.49
N LEU A 376 5.39 -35.91 2.63
CA LEU A 376 5.55 -35.09 1.40
C LEU A 376 5.42 -35.87 0.07
N GLY A 377 5.10 -37.16 0.14
CA GLY A 377 5.03 -38.05 -1.02
C GLY A 377 6.39 -38.50 -1.55
N GLY A 378 6.37 -39.57 -2.37
CA GLY A 378 7.59 -40.25 -2.83
C GLY A 378 8.48 -39.47 -3.83
N GLN A 379 8.07 -38.29 -4.29
CA GLN A 379 8.83 -37.51 -5.29
C GLN A 379 9.92 -36.62 -4.69
N VAL A 380 9.95 -36.42 -3.35
CA VAL A 380 10.97 -35.58 -2.70
C VAL A 380 12.28 -36.35 -2.46
N SER A 381 13.42 -35.67 -2.69
CA SER A 381 14.74 -36.22 -2.40
C SER A 381 15.15 -35.85 -0.97
N VAL A 382 15.17 -36.86 -0.08
CA VAL A 382 15.43 -36.70 1.35
C VAL A 382 16.83 -37.21 1.71
N LYS A 383 17.52 -36.50 2.61
CA LYS A 383 18.76 -36.96 3.25
C LYS A 383 18.67 -36.74 4.77
N THR A 384 18.81 -37.82 5.52
CA THR A 384 18.79 -37.87 7.00
C THR A 384 20.11 -38.40 7.55
N TRP A 385 20.29 -38.34 8.88
CA TRP A 385 21.47 -38.82 9.61
C TRP A 385 21.07 -39.69 10.80
N ALA A 386 22.02 -40.44 11.37
CA ALA A 386 21.77 -41.30 12.53
C ALA A 386 22.04 -40.57 13.86
N ASP A 387 23.02 -39.67 13.86
CA ASP A 387 23.44 -38.86 15.00
C ASP A 387 22.45 -37.73 15.35
N THR A 388 21.68 -37.22 14.37
CA THR A 388 20.82 -36.03 14.57
C THR A 388 19.40 -36.16 14.03
N GLU A 389 18.48 -35.39 14.59
CA GLU A 389 17.06 -35.34 14.26
C GLU A 389 16.75 -34.33 13.13
N MET A 390 17.45 -34.48 12.00
CA MET A 390 17.38 -33.59 10.85
C MET A 390 17.12 -34.32 9.52
N ALA A 391 16.32 -33.68 8.67
CA ALA A 391 16.13 -34.02 7.27
C ALA A 391 16.42 -32.82 6.37
N VAL A 392 17.30 -33.01 5.38
CA VAL A 392 17.46 -32.08 4.25
C VAL A 392 16.66 -32.59 3.08
N ILE A 393 15.80 -31.75 2.52
CA ILE A 393 14.79 -32.11 1.52
C ILE A 393 15.02 -31.26 0.28
N LYS A 394 15.12 -31.90 -0.89
CA LYS A 394 15.12 -31.24 -2.20
C LYS A 394 13.87 -31.62 -2.96
N SER A 395 13.13 -30.63 -3.44
CA SER A 395 11.99 -30.82 -4.34
C SER A 395 11.85 -29.59 -5.24
N LYS A 396 11.01 -29.69 -6.27
CA LYS A 396 10.52 -28.52 -6.99
C LYS A 396 9.23 -28.02 -6.35
N GLY A 397 8.93 -26.74 -6.47
CA GLY A 397 7.73 -26.16 -5.88
C GLY A 397 7.28 -24.86 -6.53
N CYS A 398 6.23 -24.29 -5.95
CA CYS A 398 5.74 -22.94 -6.20
C CYS A 398 5.34 -22.26 -4.88
N ILE A 399 5.42 -20.93 -4.82
CA ILE A 399 4.91 -20.15 -3.68
C ILE A 399 3.41 -19.90 -3.88
N LEU A 400 2.63 -20.16 -2.83
CA LEU A 400 1.19 -19.90 -2.78
C LEU A 400 0.88 -18.53 -2.15
N GLY A 401 1.65 -18.13 -1.14
CA GLY A 401 1.48 -16.87 -0.43
C GLY A 401 2.47 -16.69 0.72
N GLN A 402 2.25 -15.65 1.52
CA GLN A 402 3.09 -15.22 2.62
C GLN A 402 2.25 -14.89 3.86
N VAL A 403 2.74 -15.26 5.05
CA VAL A 403 2.16 -14.86 6.34
C VAL A 403 2.36 -13.36 6.55
N SER A 404 1.27 -12.60 6.62
CA SER A 404 1.27 -11.13 6.50
C SER A 404 0.90 -10.40 7.78
N SER A 405 -0.02 -10.94 8.56
CA SER A 405 -0.43 -10.41 9.87
C SER A 405 -0.78 -11.55 10.83
N LYS A 406 -0.99 -11.17 12.09
CA LYS A 406 -1.50 -12.03 13.15
C LYS A 406 -2.88 -11.48 13.52
N GLY A 407 -3.88 -12.35 13.60
CA GLY A 407 -5.22 -11.97 14.05
C GLY A 407 -5.24 -11.59 15.54
N GLU A 408 -6.41 -11.18 16.02
CA GLU A 408 -6.60 -10.80 17.43
C GLU A 408 -6.27 -11.99 18.35
N ASP A 409 -6.68 -13.19 17.95
CA ASP A 409 -6.29 -14.44 18.58
C ASP A 409 -4.93 -14.97 18.11
N ARG A 410 -4.16 -15.54 19.05
CA ARG A 410 -2.74 -15.91 18.84
C ARG A 410 -2.49 -17.05 17.83
N GLN A 411 -3.53 -17.60 17.21
CA GLN A 411 -3.49 -18.72 16.24
C GLN A 411 -3.97 -18.34 14.83
N GLN A 412 -4.56 -17.15 14.64
CA GLN A 412 -4.99 -16.66 13.32
C GLN A 412 -3.81 -16.00 12.59
N MET A 413 -3.55 -16.40 11.33
CA MET A 413 -2.38 -15.96 10.55
C MET A 413 -2.79 -15.65 9.10
N VAL A 414 -3.00 -14.37 8.77
CA VAL A 414 -3.50 -14.00 7.43
C VAL A 414 -2.43 -14.25 6.37
N ILE A 415 -2.71 -15.16 5.43
CA ILE A 415 -1.83 -15.47 4.30
C ILE A 415 -2.27 -14.62 3.10
N THR A 416 -1.41 -13.70 2.65
CA THR A 416 -1.64 -13.01 1.37
C THR A 416 -1.05 -13.81 0.23
N SER A 417 -1.88 -14.22 -0.75
CA SER A 417 -1.35 -14.53 -2.09
C SER A 417 -1.18 -13.23 -2.85
N LYS A 418 0.04 -12.94 -3.31
CA LYS A 418 0.37 -11.70 -4.05
C LYS A 418 0.63 -11.93 -5.54
N ASN A 419 0.67 -13.20 -6.01
CA ASN A 419 1.24 -13.53 -7.33
C ASN A 419 0.70 -14.80 -8.02
N VAL A 420 -0.33 -15.49 -7.48
CA VAL A 420 -0.89 -16.70 -8.13
C VAL A 420 -2.24 -16.39 -8.79
N SER A 421 -2.23 -16.16 -10.10
CA SER A 421 -3.45 -16.02 -10.89
C SER A 421 -4.18 -17.37 -11.03
N GLY A 422 -5.28 -17.57 -10.30
CA GLY A 422 -6.33 -18.51 -10.70
C GLY A 422 -6.80 -19.57 -9.70
N HIS A 423 -6.15 -19.76 -8.55
CA HIS A 423 -6.53 -20.84 -7.59
C HIS A 423 -6.82 -20.37 -6.15
N MET A 424 -6.39 -19.17 -5.76
CA MET A 424 -6.74 -18.55 -4.48
C MET A 424 -7.23 -17.14 -4.77
N GLY A 425 -8.52 -16.89 -4.52
CA GLY A 425 -9.07 -15.54 -4.58
C GLY A 425 -8.43 -14.63 -3.51
N PRO A 426 -8.34 -13.31 -3.74
CA PRO A 426 -7.80 -12.39 -2.75
C PRO A 426 -8.65 -12.43 -1.47
N GLY A 427 -7.99 -12.45 -0.30
CA GLY A 427 -8.65 -12.26 1.00
C GLY A 427 -9.15 -13.51 1.73
N ARG A 428 -8.71 -14.73 1.41
CA ARG A 428 -8.98 -15.90 2.29
C ARG A 428 -8.02 -15.95 3.47
N GLU A 429 -8.52 -15.63 4.66
CA GLU A 429 -7.80 -15.82 5.93
C GLU A 429 -7.71 -17.30 6.30
N TRP A 430 -6.56 -17.73 6.84
CA TRP A 430 -6.32 -19.12 7.28
C TRP A 430 -5.95 -19.12 8.78
N THR A 431 -6.73 -19.83 9.58
CA THR A 431 -6.33 -20.16 10.97
C THR A 431 -5.35 -21.32 10.91
N LEU A 432 -4.14 -21.14 11.46
CA LEU A 432 -3.11 -22.18 11.47
C LEU A 432 -3.02 -22.80 12.87
N LEU A 433 -3.19 -24.12 12.95
CA LEU A 433 -3.02 -24.85 14.21
C LEU A 433 -1.57 -24.77 14.73
N THR A 434 -1.39 -25.05 16.02
CA THR A 434 -0.20 -24.59 16.76
C THR A 434 1.05 -25.40 16.44
N SER A 435 1.90 -24.91 15.53
CA SER A 435 3.23 -25.49 15.28
C SER A 435 4.13 -25.46 16.52
N ALA A 436 4.99 -26.47 16.65
CA ALA A 436 6.08 -26.49 17.61
C ALA A 436 7.18 -25.43 17.34
N LYS A 437 7.24 -24.86 16.13
CA LYS A 437 8.06 -23.68 15.81
C LYS A 437 7.16 -22.48 15.57
N SER A 438 7.41 -21.37 16.28
CA SER A 438 6.58 -20.16 16.13
C SER A 438 6.62 -19.64 14.69
N ILE A 439 5.46 -19.66 14.03
CA ILE A 439 5.23 -19.04 12.73
C ILE A 439 5.41 -17.52 12.88
N GLN A 440 6.00 -16.86 11.88
CA GLN A 440 6.35 -15.44 11.89
C GLN A 440 5.83 -14.74 10.64
N VAL A 441 5.54 -13.44 10.77
CA VAL A 441 5.26 -12.57 9.61
C VAL A 441 6.49 -12.59 8.69
N GLY A 442 6.26 -12.87 7.41
CA GLY A 442 7.31 -13.09 6.42
C GLY A 442 7.65 -14.57 6.14
N ASP A 443 7.08 -15.53 6.88
CA ASP A 443 7.14 -16.94 6.49
C ASP A 443 6.33 -17.17 5.19
N LEU A 444 6.82 -18.11 4.36
CA LEU A 444 6.28 -18.41 3.04
C LEU A 444 5.50 -19.72 3.06
N VAL A 445 4.43 -19.78 2.28
CA VAL A 445 3.61 -20.99 2.08
C VAL A 445 3.86 -21.48 0.67
N CYS A 446 4.28 -22.74 0.53
CA CYS A 446 4.61 -23.33 -0.77
C CYS A 446 3.91 -24.67 -1.01
N PHE A 447 3.68 -25.01 -2.27
CA PHE A 447 3.32 -26.36 -2.67
C PHE A 447 4.55 -27.08 -3.24
N LEU A 448 4.80 -28.30 -2.79
CA LEU A 448 5.94 -29.12 -3.21
C LEU A 448 5.48 -30.20 -4.18
N GLN A 449 6.27 -30.46 -5.21
CA GLN A 449 6.00 -31.51 -6.19
C GLN A 449 5.88 -32.87 -5.50
N GLY A 450 4.71 -33.51 -5.66
CA GLY A 450 4.37 -34.82 -5.08
C GLY A 450 3.70 -34.79 -3.71
N SER A 451 3.60 -33.63 -3.05
CA SER A 451 2.83 -33.49 -1.81
C SER A 451 1.33 -33.37 -2.07
N LEU A 452 0.52 -33.77 -1.09
CA LEU A 452 -0.94 -33.52 -1.05
C LEU A 452 -1.32 -32.29 -0.22
N LYS A 453 -0.43 -31.83 0.69
CA LYS A 453 -0.65 -30.66 1.56
C LYS A 453 0.45 -29.60 1.35
N PRO A 454 0.14 -28.29 1.45
CA PRO A 454 1.14 -27.22 1.43
C PRO A 454 2.08 -27.26 2.65
N THR A 455 3.26 -26.67 2.49
CA THR A 455 4.35 -26.60 3.49
C THR A 455 4.60 -25.13 3.87
N VAL A 456 4.91 -24.84 5.14
CA VAL A 456 5.28 -23.49 5.61
C VAL A 456 6.79 -23.45 5.90
N ILE A 457 7.47 -22.49 5.27
CA ILE A 457 8.93 -22.38 5.25
C ILE A 457 9.41 -20.97 5.57
N ARG A 458 10.54 -20.86 6.29
CA ARG A 458 11.23 -19.60 6.57
C ARG A 458 12.42 -19.43 5.63
N PRO A 459 12.55 -18.31 4.90
CA PRO A 459 13.72 -18.05 4.06
C PRO A 459 14.97 -17.82 4.91
N CYS A 460 16.00 -18.65 4.72
CA CYS A 460 17.33 -18.49 5.31
C CYS A 460 18.29 -17.84 4.29
N LYS A 461 19.61 -17.96 4.51
CA LYS A 461 20.60 -17.36 3.60
C LYS A 461 20.72 -18.08 2.25
N ASP A 462 20.84 -19.41 2.22
CA ASP A 462 21.04 -20.22 1.00
C ASP A 462 20.16 -21.48 0.94
N HIS A 463 19.10 -21.51 1.75
CA HIS A 463 18.12 -22.59 1.90
C HIS A 463 16.87 -22.02 2.60
N PHE A 464 15.89 -22.87 2.90
CA PHE A 464 14.73 -22.53 3.72
C PHE A 464 14.64 -23.50 4.92
N SER A 465 14.21 -23.02 6.09
CA SER A 465 13.87 -23.91 7.22
C SER A 465 12.39 -24.27 7.18
N VAL A 466 12.05 -25.53 7.43
CA VAL A 466 10.66 -25.98 7.55
C VAL A 466 10.13 -25.58 8.94
N ILE A 467 9.02 -24.83 8.94
CA ILE A 467 8.28 -24.36 10.12
C ILE A 467 7.04 -25.23 10.37
N MET A 468 6.41 -25.71 9.29
CA MET A 468 5.49 -26.85 9.28
C MET A 468 5.66 -27.62 7.98
N ILE A 469 5.87 -28.94 8.03
CA ILE A 469 6.07 -29.79 6.85
C ILE A 469 4.80 -29.88 5.99
N THR A 470 3.63 -29.82 6.62
CA THR A 470 2.30 -29.97 6.02
C THR A 470 1.26 -29.14 6.78
N VAL A 471 0.30 -28.56 6.08
CA VAL A 471 -0.83 -27.78 6.64
C VAL A 471 -2.14 -28.19 5.97
N THR A 472 -3.23 -28.31 6.72
CA THR A 472 -4.58 -28.47 6.17
C THR A 472 -5.23 -27.10 5.89
N PRO A 473 -5.68 -26.81 4.65
CA PRO A 473 -6.43 -25.57 4.35
C PRO A 473 -7.85 -25.59 4.96
N PRO A 474 -8.40 -24.44 5.39
CA PRO A 474 -9.75 -24.39 5.95
C PRO A 474 -10.83 -24.68 4.88
N GLY A 475 -11.86 -25.46 5.28
CA GLY A 475 -13.05 -25.76 4.46
C GLY A 475 -13.19 -27.21 3.97
N THR A 476 -12.32 -28.14 4.38
CA THR A 476 -12.30 -29.54 3.91
C THR A 476 -13.02 -30.53 4.84
N GLU A 477 -14.21 -30.19 5.34
CA GLU A 477 -15.02 -31.11 6.16
C GLU A 477 -15.74 -32.20 5.34
N ASN A 478 -15.80 -32.04 4.02
CA ASN A 478 -16.17 -33.10 3.08
C ASN A 478 -14.98 -33.41 2.16
N GLY A 479 -14.71 -34.70 1.97
CA GLY A 479 -13.44 -35.21 1.43
C GLY A 479 -13.24 -35.06 -0.08
N SER A 480 -12.97 -33.84 -0.55
CA SER A 480 -12.46 -33.61 -1.91
C SER A 480 -11.57 -32.37 -2.03
N VAL A 481 -10.34 -32.45 -1.48
CA VAL A 481 -9.23 -31.74 -2.13
C VAL A 481 -8.98 -32.43 -3.46
N GLY A 482 -9.58 -31.90 -4.53
CA GLY A 482 -9.16 -32.25 -5.88
C GLY A 482 -7.66 -31.99 -6.00
N GLN A 483 -6.92 -32.97 -6.56
CA GLN A 483 -5.59 -32.65 -7.09
C GLN A 483 -5.75 -31.48 -8.07
N PRO A 484 -4.80 -30.54 -8.17
CA PRO A 484 -4.90 -29.45 -9.14
C PRO A 484 -5.11 -30.03 -10.54
N GLU A 485 -6.32 -29.91 -11.05
CA GLU A 485 -6.73 -30.58 -12.28
C GLU A 485 -6.08 -29.86 -13.46
N GLN A 486 -5.24 -30.62 -14.19
CA GLN A 486 -4.35 -30.16 -15.26
C GLN A 486 -3.05 -29.47 -14.77
N PRO A 487 -1.95 -29.58 -15.55
CA PRO A 487 -0.61 -29.48 -14.98
C PRO A 487 -0.19 -28.03 -14.73
N ILE A 488 0.29 -27.76 -13.51
CA ILE A 488 1.07 -26.55 -13.21
C ILE A 488 2.23 -26.47 -14.22
N ALA A 489 2.25 -25.41 -15.02
CA ALA A 489 3.25 -25.18 -16.06
C ALA A 489 4.64 -24.92 -15.46
N SER A 490 5.30 -26.02 -15.09
CA SER A 490 6.49 -26.13 -14.24
C SER A 490 6.29 -25.70 -12.78
N PHE A 491 6.53 -26.64 -11.86
CA PHE A 491 7.15 -26.32 -10.57
C PHE A 491 8.53 -25.70 -10.88
N SER A 492 8.60 -24.37 -10.94
CA SER A 492 9.62 -23.62 -11.69
C SER A 492 10.84 -23.21 -10.88
N ARG A 493 10.90 -23.64 -9.61
CA ARG A 493 11.98 -23.33 -8.65
C ARG A 493 12.40 -24.60 -7.93
N ASP A 494 13.70 -24.83 -7.79
CA ASP A 494 14.23 -25.91 -6.95
C ASP A 494 14.38 -25.41 -5.50
N PHE A 495 13.65 -26.04 -4.58
CA PHE A 495 13.71 -25.76 -3.15
C PHE A 495 14.75 -26.65 -2.46
N LEU A 496 15.52 -26.05 -1.56
CA LEU A 496 16.33 -26.76 -0.56
C LEU A 496 15.78 -26.42 0.81
N LEU A 497 15.11 -27.40 1.43
CA LEU A 497 14.48 -27.27 2.74
C LEU A 497 15.29 -28.01 3.80
N VAL A 498 15.25 -27.49 5.03
CA VAL A 498 15.87 -28.08 6.22
C VAL A 498 14.81 -28.20 7.31
N TRP A 499 14.39 -29.43 7.61
CA TRP A 499 13.54 -29.75 8.76
C TRP A 499 14.45 -30.28 9.87
N ASP A 500 14.40 -29.64 11.03
CA ASP A 500 15.26 -29.91 12.18
C ASP A 500 14.40 -29.91 13.45
N TRP A 501 14.53 -30.96 14.25
CA TRP A 501 13.80 -31.16 15.50
C TRP A 501 14.64 -30.84 16.75
N GLU A 502 15.93 -30.51 16.60
CA GLU A 502 16.86 -30.36 17.73
C GLU A 502 16.67 -29.04 18.51
N ARG A 503 16.57 -29.15 19.84
CA ARG A 503 16.40 -28.00 20.76
C ARG A 503 17.70 -27.22 20.95
N PHE A 504 17.97 -26.23 20.10
CA PHE A 504 19.00 -25.23 20.37
C PHE A 504 18.51 -24.18 21.40
N GLN A 505 18.87 -24.35 22.67
CA GLN A 505 18.72 -23.32 23.71
C GLN A 505 19.96 -22.42 23.75
N GLY A 506 19.80 -21.12 23.47
CA GLY A 506 20.90 -20.15 23.39
C GLY A 506 20.46 -18.82 22.77
N ASN A 507 21.40 -17.87 22.64
CA ASN A 507 21.13 -16.58 22.01
C ASN A 507 21.14 -16.69 20.48
N LEU A 508 20.09 -16.18 19.84
CA LEU A 508 19.82 -16.23 18.38
C LEU A 508 21.04 -15.90 17.50
N GLN A 509 21.86 -14.95 17.91
CA GLN A 509 22.91 -14.37 17.07
C GLN A 509 24.23 -15.17 17.06
N ASP A 510 24.52 -15.95 18.10
CA ASP A 510 25.61 -16.93 18.11
C ASP A 510 25.14 -18.26 17.47
N GLN A 511 23.87 -18.61 17.66
CA GLN A 511 23.25 -19.82 17.09
C GLN A 511 23.32 -19.84 15.55
N GLU A 512 22.99 -18.72 14.89
CA GLU A 512 22.95 -18.66 13.42
C GLU A 512 24.31 -19.02 12.78
N TYR A 513 25.42 -18.69 13.43
CA TYR A 513 26.78 -19.00 12.95
C TYR A 513 27.16 -20.49 13.11
N GLU A 514 26.86 -21.11 14.26
CA GLU A 514 27.10 -22.56 14.42
C GLU A 514 26.14 -23.39 13.56
N TYR A 515 24.87 -22.97 13.42
CA TYR A 515 23.87 -23.62 12.58
C TYR A 515 24.23 -23.51 11.08
N GLU A 516 24.62 -22.33 10.58
CA GLU A 516 25.17 -22.19 9.22
C GLU A 516 26.39 -23.10 9.01
N THR A 517 27.29 -23.18 10.00
CA THR A 517 28.50 -24.01 9.92
C THR A 517 28.16 -25.50 9.87
N LEU A 518 27.22 -25.95 10.69
CA LEU A 518 26.76 -27.33 10.76
C LEU A 518 26.06 -27.74 9.46
N ILE A 519 25.13 -26.93 8.94
CA ILE A 519 24.45 -27.14 7.66
C ILE A 519 25.46 -27.14 6.50
N ARG A 520 26.37 -26.16 6.42
CA ARG A 520 27.46 -26.15 5.40
C ARG A 520 28.29 -27.42 5.44
N SER A 521 28.68 -27.89 6.63
CA SER A 521 29.52 -29.09 6.80
C SER A 521 28.82 -30.41 6.41
N ARG A 522 27.49 -30.42 6.29
CA ARG A 522 26.66 -31.61 5.99
C ARG A 522 26.07 -31.59 4.59
N VAL A 523 25.73 -30.41 4.06
CA VAL A 523 25.30 -30.22 2.67
C VAL A 523 26.48 -30.34 1.70
N ALA A 524 27.67 -29.80 2.05
CA ALA A 524 28.85 -29.86 1.17
C ALA A 524 29.53 -31.25 1.09
N LYS A 525 29.15 -32.21 1.94
CA LYS A 525 29.67 -33.59 1.87
C LYS A 525 28.93 -34.40 0.80
N HIS A 526 29.20 -34.06 -0.46
CA HIS A 526 28.95 -34.89 -1.64
C HIS A 526 30.30 -35.25 -2.28
N PRO A 527 30.59 -36.54 -2.56
CA PRO A 527 31.89 -36.96 -3.10
C PRO A 527 32.01 -36.76 -4.62
N ASP A 528 31.47 -35.65 -5.15
CA ASP A 528 31.40 -35.36 -6.58
C ASP A 528 32.13 -34.06 -6.94
N ARG A 529 33.43 -34.20 -7.26
CA ARG A 529 34.32 -33.20 -7.89
C ARG A 529 34.50 -31.87 -7.13
N GLU A 530 35.60 -31.78 -6.39
CA GLU A 530 36.05 -30.64 -5.56
C GLU A 530 36.43 -29.34 -6.32
N VAL A 531 35.79 -29.04 -7.45
CA VAL A 531 35.90 -27.78 -8.21
C VAL A 531 34.58 -26.98 -8.15
N GLY A 532 33.44 -27.62 -7.83
CA GLY A 532 32.11 -27.01 -7.91
C GLY A 532 31.68 -26.09 -6.76
N GLY A 533 32.27 -26.21 -5.57
CA GLY A 533 31.66 -25.73 -4.32
C GLY A 533 31.35 -24.23 -4.20
N HIS A 534 32.01 -23.35 -4.97
CA HIS A 534 31.63 -21.94 -5.06
C HIS A 534 30.41 -21.73 -5.97
N SER A 535 30.35 -22.45 -7.11
CA SER A 535 29.22 -22.42 -8.03
C SER A 535 27.94 -22.91 -7.36
N ASP A 536 28.01 -24.02 -6.61
CA ASP A 536 26.84 -24.60 -5.93
C ASP A 536 26.23 -23.64 -4.90
N LYS A 537 27.04 -22.82 -4.23
CA LYS A 537 26.53 -21.78 -3.33
C LYS A 537 25.81 -20.68 -4.10
N MET A 538 26.35 -20.25 -5.24
CA MET A 538 25.73 -19.22 -6.08
C MET A 538 24.44 -19.71 -6.74
N THR A 539 24.36 -20.98 -7.16
CA THR A 539 23.10 -21.60 -7.62
C THR A 539 22.04 -21.64 -6.50
N ARG A 540 22.42 -21.94 -5.25
CA ARG A 540 21.48 -21.89 -4.11
C ARG A 540 21.00 -20.46 -3.83
N LEU A 541 21.91 -19.49 -3.75
CA LEU A 541 21.56 -18.08 -3.55
C LEU A 541 20.66 -17.55 -4.67
N TRP A 542 20.93 -17.93 -5.93
CA TRP A 542 20.11 -17.60 -7.09
C TRP A 542 18.68 -18.16 -6.98
N ASN A 543 18.54 -19.44 -6.61
CA ASN A 543 17.22 -20.06 -6.45
C ASN A 543 16.44 -19.44 -5.29
N VAL A 544 17.09 -19.13 -4.15
CA VAL A 544 16.48 -18.38 -3.04
C VAL A 544 16.05 -16.98 -3.50
N ALA A 545 16.87 -16.28 -4.29
CA ALA A 545 16.55 -14.94 -4.80
C ALA A 545 15.35 -14.94 -5.76
N LEU A 546 15.24 -15.95 -6.63
CA LEU A 546 14.08 -16.15 -7.51
C LEU A 546 12.80 -16.46 -6.72
N ILE A 547 12.88 -17.33 -5.70
CA ILE A 547 11.72 -17.65 -4.85
C ILE A 547 11.25 -16.40 -4.06
N LEU A 548 12.19 -15.56 -3.61
CA LEU A 548 11.87 -14.27 -2.98
C LEU A 548 11.31 -13.24 -3.98
N GLU A 549 11.77 -13.23 -5.24
CA GLU A 549 11.18 -12.43 -6.31
C GLU A 549 9.73 -12.82 -6.59
N ASP A 550 9.42 -14.12 -6.62
CA ASP A 550 8.05 -14.64 -6.77
C ASP A 550 7.18 -14.29 -5.55
N ALA A 551 7.76 -14.33 -4.34
CA ALA A 551 7.09 -14.00 -3.08
C ALA A 551 6.89 -12.49 -2.83
N VAL A 552 7.36 -11.61 -3.75
CA VAL A 552 7.28 -10.14 -3.63
C VAL A 552 8.19 -9.57 -2.53
N GLU A 553 9.18 -10.34 -2.07
CA GLU A 553 10.17 -9.95 -1.05
C GLU A 553 11.41 -9.27 -1.68
N TYR A 554 11.17 -8.14 -2.36
CA TYR A 554 12.17 -7.53 -3.25
C TYR A 554 13.45 -7.07 -2.55
N GLU A 555 13.40 -6.60 -1.32
CA GLU A 555 14.58 -6.23 -0.50
C GLU A 555 15.49 -7.43 -0.25
N LYS A 556 14.90 -8.60 0.09
CA LYS A 556 15.65 -9.83 0.35
C LYS A 556 16.13 -10.46 -0.96
N ALA A 557 15.34 -10.37 -2.03
CA ALA A 557 15.76 -10.78 -3.37
C ALA A 557 16.96 -9.95 -3.87
N GLU A 558 16.97 -8.63 -3.64
CA GLU A 558 18.10 -7.74 -3.96
C GLU A 558 19.39 -8.20 -3.26
N GLU A 559 19.33 -8.46 -1.95
CA GLU A 559 20.48 -8.90 -1.17
C GLU A 559 21.07 -10.23 -1.71
N ARG A 560 20.21 -11.20 -2.03
CA ARG A 560 20.59 -12.53 -2.51
C ARG A 560 21.09 -12.51 -3.96
N PHE A 561 20.46 -11.74 -4.86
CA PHE A 561 20.99 -11.51 -6.21
C PHE A 561 22.31 -10.72 -6.18
N ARG A 562 22.49 -9.77 -5.25
CA ARG A 562 23.73 -8.99 -5.10
C ARG A 562 24.89 -9.86 -4.63
N GLU A 563 24.71 -10.69 -3.60
CA GLU A 563 25.75 -11.66 -3.20
C GLU A 563 26.06 -12.66 -4.33
N THR A 564 25.06 -13.03 -5.13
CA THR A 564 25.25 -13.92 -6.29
C THR A 564 26.05 -13.25 -7.43
N VAL A 565 25.74 -12.00 -7.78
CA VAL A 565 26.48 -11.23 -8.79
C VAL A 565 27.91 -10.94 -8.32
N GLU A 566 28.10 -10.57 -7.05
CA GLU A 566 29.44 -10.43 -6.46
C GLU A 566 30.21 -11.77 -6.41
N GLY A 567 29.50 -12.90 -6.38
CA GLY A 567 30.06 -14.23 -6.59
C GLY A 567 30.55 -14.46 -8.02
N TYR A 568 29.67 -14.29 -9.01
CA TYR A 568 30.00 -14.47 -10.43
C TYR A 568 31.05 -13.46 -10.93
N GLU A 569 31.01 -12.19 -10.50
CA GLU A 569 32.05 -11.19 -10.80
C GLU A 569 33.45 -11.64 -10.32
N ARG A 570 33.55 -12.31 -9.16
CA ARG A 570 34.82 -12.80 -8.61
C ARG A 570 35.27 -14.14 -9.21
N GLY A 571 34.33 -15.02 -9.54
CA GLY A 571 34.63 -16.36 -10.07
C GLY A 571 34.87 -16.40 -11.57
N PHE A 572 34.17 -15.55 -12.34
CA PHE A 572 34.13 -15.59 -13.80
C PHE A 572 34.34 -14.23 -14.48
N GLY A 573 34.24 -13.12 -13.73
CA GLY A 573 34.50 -11.77 -14.23
C GLY A 573 33.25 -10.96 -14.58
N LYS A 574 33.46 -9.70 -14.93
CA LYS A 574 32.40 -8.69 -15.18
C LYS A 574 31.72 -8.80 -16.54
N GLU A 575 32.32 -9.54 -17.47
CA GLU A 575 31.83 -9.70 -18.84
C GLU A 575 31.25 -11.11 -19.10
N ASP A 576 31.23 -11.99 -18.09
CA ASP A 576 30.59 -13.31 -18.15
C ASP A 576 29.06 -13.21 -18.25
N LEU A 577 28.45 -14.06 -19.07
CA LEU A 577 27.01 -14.02 -19.34
C LEU A 577 26.14 -14.25 -18.09
N ARG A 578 26.61 -15.02 -17.09
CA ARG A 578 25.91 -15.23 -15.81
C ARG A 578 25.96 -13.96 -14.96
N THR A 579 27.09 -13.27 -14.96
CA THR A 579 27.24 -11.96 -14.33
C THR A 579 26.29 -10.94 -14.97
N LEU A 580 26.23 -10.87 -16.30
CA LEU A 580 25.35 -9.94 -17.01
C LEU A 580 23.86 -10.24 -16.77
N THR A 581 23.47 -11.52 -16.79
CA THR A 581 22.10 -11.96 -16.49
C THR A 581 21.72 -11.65 -15.04
N GLY A 582 22.65 -11.77 -14.09
CA GLY A 582 22.45 -11.34 -12.71
C GLY A 582 22.37 -9.82 -12.53
N MET A 583 23.16 -9.03 -13.28
CA MET A 583 23.03 -7.57 -13.30
C MET A 583 21.68 -7.11 -13.87
N GLU A 584 21.16 -7.81 -14.88
CA GLU A 584 19.84 -7.54 -15.45
C GLU A 584 18.71 -7.93 -14.48
N LYS A 585 18.84 -9.06 -13.76
CA LYS A 585 17.92 -9.41 -12.67
C LYS A 585 17.93 -8.38 -11.54
N LEU A 586 19.10 -7.87 -11.13
CA LEU A 586 19.18 -6.74 -10.19
C LEU A 586 18.52 -5.47 -10.74
N ALA A 587 18.66 -5.17 -12.03
CA ALA A 587 17.99 -4.02 -12.65
C ALA A 587 16.45 -4.17 -12.62
N LEU A 588 15.94 -5.38 -12.87
CA LEU A 588 14.50 -5.71 -12.77
C LEU A 588 13.99 -5.64 -11.32
N ILE A 589 14.78 -6.07 -10.32
CA ILE A 589 14.43 -5.88 -8.90
C ILE A 589 14.42 -4.39 -8.54
N TYR A 590 15.44 -3.61 -8.92
CA TYR A 590 15.43 -2.16 -8.71
C TYR A 590 14.25 -1.47 -9.41
N LYS A 591 13.81 -1.94 -10.59
CA LYS A 591 12.58 -1.49 -11.26
C LYS A 591 11.35 -1.77 -10.40
N LYS A 592 11.18 -3.02 -9.93
CA LYS A 592 10.07 -3.44 -9.04
C LYS A 592 10.04 -2.64 -7.72
N MET A 593 11.20 -2.30 -7.16
CA MET A 593 11.34 -1.44 -5.98
C MET A 593 11.20 0.08 -6.28
N LYS A 594 10.85 0.48 -7.51
CA LYS A 594 10.79 1.88 -7.98
C LYS A 594 12.11 2.67 -7.79
N GLN A 595 13.24 1.99 -7.68
CA GLN A 595 14.58 2.59 -7.53
C GLN A 595 15.18 2.94 -8.92
N TRP A 596 14.44 3.73 -9.69
CA TRP A 596 14.65 3.96 -11.13
C TRP A 596 16.11 4.26 -11.51
N LYS A 597 16.76 5.22 -10.82
CA LYS A 597 18.16 5.61 -11.08
C LYS A 597 19.17 4.46 -10.92
N LYS A 598 18.88 3.44 -10.10
CA LYS A 598 19.70 2.21 -9.99
C LYS A 598 19.40 1.23 -11.12
N ALA A 599 18.11 1.03 -11.44
CA ALA A 599 17.67 0.17 -12.54
C ALA A 599 18.24 0.67 -13.88
N GLU A 600 18.02 1.95 -14.19
CA GLU A 600 18.51 2.65 -15.38
C GLU A 600 20.03 2.48 -15.57
N LYS A 601 20.81 2.75 -14.51
CA LYS A 601 22.27 2.60 -14.51
C LYS A 601 22.70 1.16 -14.80
N ARG A 602 22.01 0.16 -14.23
CA ARG A 602 22.32 -1.26 -14.46
C ARG A 602 21.89 -1.73 -15.85
N PHE A 603 20.71 -1.35 -16.35
CA PHE A 603 20.30 -1.65 -17.73
C PHE A 603 21.26 -1.02 -18.75
N LYS A 604 21.60 0.27 -18.61
CA LYS A 604 22.57 0.94 -19.50
C LYS A 604 23.95 0.26 -19.45
N GLN A 605 24.40 -0.19 -18.27
CA GLN A 605 25.63 -0.98 -18.13
C GLN A 605 25.53 -2.33 -18.88
N VAL A 606 24.46 -3.10 -18.69
CA VAL A 606 24.27 -4.40 -19.36
C VAL A 606 24.19 -4.23 -20.88
N ILE A 607 23.43 -3.25 -21.39
CA ILE A 607 23.33 -2.94 -22.83
C ILE A 607 24.72 -2.63 -23.42
N GLN A 608 25.53 -1.82 -22.74
CA GLN A 608 26.88 -1.46 -23.20
C GLN A 608 27.87 -2.64 -23.16
N THR A 609 27.80 -3.52 -22.14
CA THR A 609 28.66 -4.70 -22.10
C THR A 609 28.20 -5.77 -23.09
N ARG A 610 26.89 -6.02 -23.25
CA ARG A 610 26.36 -6.92 -24.29
C ARG A 610 26.74 -6.43 -25.69
N LYS A 611 26.67 -5.12 -25.97
CA LYS A 611 27.19 -4.49 -27.21
C LYS A 611 28.65 -4.87 -27.52
N ARG A 612 29.51 -4.92 -26.49
CA ARG A 612 30.94 -5.26 -26.63
C ARG A 612 31.19 -6.75 -26.78
N VAL A 613 30.48 -7.58 -26.01
CA VAL A 613 30.78 -9.01 -25.84
C VAL A 613 30.01 -9.89 -26.83
N GLN A 614 28.78 -9.50 -27.20
CA GLN A 614 27.87 -10.29 -28.03
C GLN A 614 27.59 -9.65 -29.41
N GLY A 615 28.01 -8.41 -29.65
CA GLY A 615 27.81 -7.68 -30.91
C GLY A 615 26.71 -6.62 -30.87
N GLU A 616 26.45 -5.96 -32.00
CA GLU A 616 25.49 -4.85 -32.05
C GLU A 616 24.04 -5.34 -31.93
N ASP A 617 23.72 -6.46 -32.58
CA ASP A 617 22.36 -6.90 -32.92
C ASP A 617 21.90 -8.14 -32.11
N HIS A 618 22.62 -8.50 -31.03
CA HIS A 618 22.33 -9.71 -30.25
C HIS A 618 20.97 -9.65 -29.50
N PRO A 619 20.11 -10.68 -29.56
CA PRO A 619 18.76 -10.65 -28.96
C PRO A 619 18.71 -10.28 -27.47
N ASP A 620 19.69 -10.71 -26.67
CA ASP A 620 19.80 -10.35 -25.25
C ASP A 620 19.95 -8.84 -25.03
N ARG A 621 20.64 -8.13 -25.93
CA ARG A 621 20.80 -6.67 -25.86
C ARG A 621 19.48 -5.98 -26.18
N THR A 622 18.83 -6.39 -27.27
CA THR A 622 17.51 -5.90 -27.67
C THR A 622 16.49 -6.12 -26.54
N SER A 623 16.58 -7.26 -25.85
CA SER A 623 15.77 -7.57 -24.67
C SER A 623 16.05 -6.60 -23.50
N SER A 624 17.33 -6.29 -23.20
CA SER A 624 17.66 -5.25 -22.21
C SER A 624 17.20 -3.84 -22.62
N MET A 625 17.20 -3.52 -23.91
CA MET A 625 16.72 -2.24 -24.42
C MET A 625 15.19 -2.11 -24.27
N ALA A 626 14.45 -3.19 -24.53
CA ALA A 626 13.01 -3.27 -24.24
C ALA A 626 12.71 -3.23 -22.72
N ASN A 627 13.52 -3.91 -21.89
CA ASN A 627 13.42 -3.84 -20.42
C ASN A 627 13.63 -2.40 -19.91
N LEU A 628 14.58 -1.66 -20.51
CA LEU A 628 14.85 -0.25 -20.21
C LEU A 628 13.73 0.69 -20.72
N ALA A 629 13.19 0.46 -21.92
CA ALA A 629 12.02 1.19 -22.43
C ALA A 629 10.80 1.02 -21.50
N SER A 630 10.51 -0.22 -21.10
CA SER A 630 9.48 -0.54 -20.12
C SER A 630 9.76 0.09 -18.74
N MET A 631 11.03 0.28 -18.34
CA MET A 631 11.36 1.02 -17.13
C MET A 631 10.99 2.51 -17.24
N TYR A 632 11.26 3.16 -18.38
CA TYR A 632 10.85 4.55 -18.60
C TYR A 632 9.34 4.71 -18.71
N ARG A 633 8.63 3.79 -19.40
CA ARG A 633 7.16 3.78 -19.49
C ARG A 633 6.51 3.72 -18.09
N ASP A 634 6.97 2.81 -17.22
CA ASP A 634 6.48 2.69 -15.84
C ASP A 634 6.83 3.92 -14.95
N GLN A 635 7.76 4.78 -15.39
CA GLN A 635 8.13 6.04 -14.76
C GLN A 635 7.37 7.25 -15.37
N GLY A 636 6.55 7.06 -16.42
CA GLY A 636 5.88 8.14 -17.17
C GLY A 636 6.76 8.86 -18.19
N HIS A 637 8.01 8.41 -18.38
CA HIS A 637 8.98 8.95 -19.34
C HIS A 637 8.73 8.36 -20.74
N LEU A 638 7.64 8.81 -21.39
CA LEU A 638 7.22 8.26 -22.68
C LEU A 638 8.22 8.54 -23.81
N GLU A 639 8.81 9.74 -23.87
CA GLU A 639 9.79 10.11 -24.91
C GLU A 639 11.06 9.22 -24.83
N GLU A 640 11.59 8.95 -23.63
CA GLU A 640 12.69 8.00 -23.47
C GLU A 640 12.28 6.55 -23.71
N ALA A 641 11.05 6.15 -23.37
CA ALA A 641 10.55 4.80 -23.66
C ALA A 641 10.49 4.55 -25.18
N GLU A 642 9.85 5.46 -25.93
CA GLU A 642 9.81 5.43 -27.40
C GLU A 642 11.21 5.37 -28.01
N LYS A 643 12.15 6.18 -27.51
CA LYS A 643 13.54 6.21 -27.99
C LYS A 643 14.24 4.86 -27.85
N TRP A 644 14.05 4.14 -26.73
CA TRP A 644 14.66 2.81 -26.53
C TRP A 644 13.93 1.69 -27.27
N GLU A 645 12.60 1.80 -27.48
CA GLU A 645 11.84 0.88 -28.32
C GLU A 645 12.18 1.03 -29.80
N ALA A 646 12.21 2.24 -30.34
CA ALA A 646 12.62 2.51 -31.73
C ALA A 646 14.05 2.01 -32.02
N MET A 647 15.00 2.23 -31.09
CA MET A 647 16.34 1.65 -31.21
C MET A 647 16.31 0.11 -31.18
N ALA A 648 15.43 -0.52 -30.39
CA ALA A 648 15.31 -1.97 -30.33
C ALA A 648 14.69 -2.55 -31.61
N ASP A 649 13.68 -1.89 -32.20
CA ASP A 649 13.05 -2.34 -33.45
C ASP A 649 13.93 -2.18 -34.68
N ILE A 650 14.72 -1.10 -34.76
CA ILE A 650 15.76 -0.95 -35.80
C ILE A 650 16.76 -2.13 -35.73
N LEU A 651 17.10 -2.60 -34.53
CA LEU A 651 17.99 -3.76 -34.32
C LEU A 651 17.29 -5.13 -34.42
N ARG A 652 15.95 -5.18 -34.59
CA ARG A 652 15.20 -6.45 -34.80
C ARG A 652 15.02 -6.80 -36.27
N ARG A 653 14.99 -5.82 -37.18
CA ARG A 653 14.54 -6.00 -38.58
C ARG A 653 15.66 -6.38 -39.58
N GLU A 654 16.62 -7.20 -39.17
CA GLU A 654 17.68 -7.69 -40.09
C GLU A 654 17.23 -8.81 -41.05
N GLY A 655 15.97 -9.26 -40.95
CA GLY A 655 15.30 -10.00 -42.03
C GLY A 655 14.99 -9.07 -43.20
N GLY A 656 15.90 -9.00 -44.18
CA GLY A 656 15.83 -8.06 -45.30
C GLY A 656 14.57 -8.23 -46.16
N ASP A 657 13.76 -7.16 -46.18
CA ASP A 657 12.73 -6.76 -47.16
C ASP A 657 11.77 -5.70 -46.54
N ALA A 658 11.80 -5.53 -45.21
CA ALA A 658 11.00 -4.51 -44.52
C ALA A 658 11.44 -3.07 -44.87
N GLN A 659 10.66 -2.40 -45.73
CA GLN A 659 10.77 -0.96 -45.97
C GLN A 659 10.60 -0.17 -44.66
N ILE A 660 11.37 0.91 -44.50
CA ILE A 660 11.17 1.88 -43.42
C ILE A 660 9.94 2.71 -43.76
N MET A 661 8.94 2.73 -42.87
CA MET A 661 7.74 3.55 -43.08
C MET A 661 8.02 5.02 -42.74
N GLU A 662 7.46 5.95 -43.52
CA GLU A 662 7.56 7.40 -43.25
C GLU A 662 7.15 7.73 -41.80
N GLU A 663 6.08 7.12 -41.30
CA GLU A 663 5.63 7.27 -39.90
C GLU A 663 6.74 7.01 -38.87
N GLU A 664 7.62 6.05 -39.11
CA GLU A 664 8.71 5.69 -38.20
C GLU A 664 9.80 6.76 -38.23
N VAL A 665 10.13 7.27 -39.41
CA VAL A 665 11.04 8.41 -39.61
C VAL A 665 10.47 9.68 -38.95
N VAL A 666 9.18 9.94 -39.10
CA VAL A 666 8.44 11.06 -38.48
C VAL A 666 8.44 10.96 -36.96
N LYS A 667 8.21 9.76 -36.39
CA LYS A 667 8.28 9.52 -34.94
C LYS A 667 9.70 9.78 -34.41
N ILE A 668 10.72 9.23 -35.08
CA ILE A 668 12.14 9.46 -34.75
C ILE A 668 12.50 10.95 -34.83
N ALA A 669 12.11 11.66 -35.90
CA ALA A 669 12.36 13.09 -36.04
C ALA A 669 11.71 13.92 -34.92
N ARG A 670 10.52 13.51 -34.44
CA ARG A 670 9.72 14.22 -33.42
C ARG A 670 10.23 14.05 -31.99
N SER A 671 10.50 12.82 -31.54
CA SER A 671 10.80 12.51 -30.13
C SER A 671 12.22 12.01 -29.86
N CYS A 672 12.99 11.59 -30.88
CA CYS A 672 14.34 11.09 -30.67
C CYS A 672 15.42 12.18 -30.75
N ASP A 673 16.61 11.81 -30.28
CA ASP A 673 17.85 12.58 -30.40
C ASP A 673 18.54 12.26 -31.73
N LYS A 674 19.41 13.17 -32.19
CA LYS A 674 20.04 13.10 -33.51
C LYS A 674 20.81 11.79 -33.74
N GLU A 675 21.34 11.14 -32.70
CA GLU A 675 22.04 9.85 -32.82
C GLU A 675 21.15 8.72 -33.35
N VAL A 676 19.83 8.74 -33.08
CA VAL A 676 18.90 7.72 -33.61
C VAL A 676 18.72 7.92 -35.10
N MET A 677 18.40 9.16 -35.51
CA MET A 677 18.25 9.51 -36.93
C MET A 677 19.58 9.35 -37.68
N LYS A 678 20.72 9.65 -37.04
CA LYS A 678 22.05 9.40 -37.61
C LYS A 678 22.29 7.91 -37.82
N LEU A 679 22.00 7.05 -36.83
CA LEU A 679 22.19 5.60 -36.98
C LEU A 679 21.26 5.01 -38.05
N LEU A 680 20.03 5.53 -38.18
CA LEU A 680 19.12 5.19 -39.27
C LEU A 680 19.70 5.59 -40.63
N LEU A 681 20.18 6.83 -40.78
CA LEU A 681 20.80 7.32 -42.01
C LEU A 681 22.16 6.64 -42.31
N ASP A 682 22.94 6.24 -41.30
CA ASP A 682 24.22 5.53 -41.46
C ASP A 682 24.03 4.06 -41.88
N ARG A 683 22.94 3.40 -41.45
CA ARG A 683 22.64 1.99 -41.84
C ARG A 683 21.72 1.86 -43.06
N LYS A 684 20.87 2.85 -43.32
CA LYS A 684 19.72 2.76 -44.25
C LYS A 684 19.40 4.08 -44.99
N GLY A 685 20.36 5.00 -45.10
CA GLY A 685 20.13 6.35 -45.67
C GLY A 685 19.57 6.41 -47.10
N ASP A 686 19.79 5.38 -47.91
CA ASP A 686 19.26 5.28 -49.28
C ASP A 686 17.77 4.86 -49.32
N GLU A 687 17.27 4.22 -48.25
CA GLU A 687 15.87 3.81 -48.09
C GLU A 687 15.04 4.86 -47.32
N VAL A 688 15.69 5.79 -46.62
CA VAL A 688 15.03 6.88 -45.89
C VAL A 688 14.83 8.09 -46.80
N GLN A 689 13.56 8.45 -47.06
CA GLN A 689 13.19 9.71 -47.71
C GLN A 689 12.86 10.77 -46.65
N ILE A 690 13.32 12.01 -46.85
CA ILE A 690 13.01 13.14 -45.97
C ILE A 690 11.82 13.94 -46.54
N THR A 691 10.62 13.59 -46.10
CA THR A 691 9.37 14.26 -46.49
C THR A 691 9.12 15.55 -45.68
N GLU A 692 8.15 16.37 -46.11
CA GLU A 692 7.66 17.50 -45.32
C GLU A 692 7.25 17.08 -43.89
N GLY A 693 6.64 15.91 -43.73
CA GLY A 693 6.26 15.37 -42.42
C GLY A 693 7.47 15.14 -41.51
N VAL A 694 8.57 14.61 -42.06
CA VAL A 694 9.84 14.40 -41.34
C VAL A 694 10.50 15.72 -40.98
N VAL A 695 10.53 16.69 -41.91
CA VAL A 695 11.12 18.02 -41.67
C VAL A 695 10.31 18.80 -40.62
N THR A 696 8.98 18.78 -40.72
CA THR A 696 8.07 19.44 -39.76
C THR A 696 8.19 18.80 -38.37
N ALA A 697 8.33 17.46 -38.30
CA ALA A 697 8.59 16.76 -37.04
C ALA A 697 9.95 17.13 -36.41
N ALA A 698 11.01 17.25 -37.21
CA ALA A 698 12.32 17.70 -36.73
C ALA A 698 12.29 19.16 -36.26
N ALA A 699 11.58 20.05 -36.98
CA ALA A 699 11.38 21.44 -36.60
C ALA A 699 10.60 21.57 -35.29
N GLY A 700 9.58 20.72 -35.06
CA GLY A 700 8.81 20.68 -33.81
C GLY A 700 9.45 19.91 -32.64
N ASN A 701 10.64 19.32 -32.80
CA ASN A 701 11.29 18.50 -31.77
C ASN A 701 11.80 19.38 -30.61
N LYS A 702 11.15 19.22 -29.44
CA LYS A 702 11.35 20.04 -28.24
C LYS A 702 12.68 19.81 -27.51
N SER A 703 13.39 18.72 -27.78
CA SER A 703 14.61 18.37 -27.03
C SER A 703 15.89 18.73 -27.79
N ARG A 704 15.92 18.45 -29.10
CA ARG A 704 17.13 18.50 -29.95
C ARG A 704 16.86 18.98 -31.37
N GLY A 705 15.73 19.66 -31.63
CA GLY A 705 15.28 20.03 -32.98
C GLY A 705 16.31 20.80 -33.82
N GLY A 706 17.10 21.70 -33.22
CA GLY A 706 18.18 22.40 -33.92
C GLY A 706 19.26 21.45 -34.46
N GLU A 707 19.72 20.52 -33.62
CA GLU A 707 20.74 19.54 -33.99
C GLU A 707 20.20 18.45 -34.95
N MET A 708 18.93 18.06 -34.79
CA MET A 708 18.21 17.15 -35.69
C MET A 708 18.08 17.79 -37.08
N MET A 709 17.54 19.00 -37.17
CA MET A 709 17.35 19.71 -38.44
C MET A 709 18.69 20.01 -39.13
N LYS A 710 19.73 20.34 -38.36
CA LYS A 710 21.10 20.45 -38.88
C LYS A 710 21.58 19.14 -39.51
N LEU A 711 21.36 17.99 -38.87
CA LEU A 711 21.74 16.68 -39.40
C LEU A 711 21.00 16.36 -40.72
N LEU A 712 19.70 16.69 -40.83
CA LEU A 712 18.94 16.52 -42.06
C LEU A 712 19.52 17.40 -43.18
N LEU A 713 19.75 18.70 -42.90
CA LEU A 713 20.37 19.62 -43.84
C LEU A 713 21.81 19.25 -44.22
N ASP A 714 22.58 18.62 -43.31
CA ASP A 714 23.96 18.17 -43.55
C ASP A 714 24.06 16.91 -44.43
N ARG A 715 23.02 16.06 -44.50
CA ARG A 715 23.10 14.73 -45.15
C ARG A 715 22.05 14.43 -46.21
N LYS A 716 20.93 15.17 -46.20
CA LYS A 716 19.77 15.02 -47.08
C LYS A 716 19.23 16.41 -47.51
N GLY A 717 20.08 17.44 -47.52
CA GLY A 717 19.65 18.84 -47.71
C GLY A 717 18.90 19.13 -49.02
N ASP A 718 19.10 18.32 -50.05
CA ASP A 718 18.38 18.41 -51.33
C ASP A 718 16.93 17.87 -51.24
N GLU A 719 16.65 16.94 -50.31
CA GLU A 719 15.30 16.45 -50.00
C GLU A 719 14.55 17.36 -49.04
N VAL A 720 15.26 18.15 -48.23
CA VAL A 720 14.67 19.07 -47.23
C VAL A 720 13.97 20.25 -47.92
N GLN A 721 12.66 20.11 -48.11
CA GLN A 721 11.77 21.18 -48.57
C GLN A 721 11.30 22.05 -47.40
N ILE A 722 11.19 23.36 -47.65
CA ILE A 722 10.74 24.33 -46.64
C ILE A 722 9.32 24.78 -46.98
N THR A 723 8.36 24.43 -46.12
CA THR A 723 6.94 24.80 -46.25
C THR A 723 6.48 25.65 -45.07
N GLU A 724 5.29 26.24 -45.17
CA GLU A 724 4.65 26.96 -44.06
C GLU A 724 4.50 26.09 -42.80
N SER A 725 4.24 24.78 -42.96
CA SER A 725 4.23 23.79 -41.88
C SER A 725 5.56 23.75 -41.11
N VAL A 726 6.68 23.75 -41.85
CA VAL A 726 8.04 23.73 -41.29
C VAL A 726 8.36 25.04 -40.58
N ILE A 727 8.01 26.19 -41.16
CA ILE A 727 8.22 27.50 -40.53
C ILE A 727 7.40 27.62 -39.25
N THR A 728 6.13 27.21 -39.28
CA THR A 728 5.22 27.25 -38.12
C THR A 728 5.68 26.32 -37.00
N ALA A 729 6.15 25.10 -37.34
CA ALA A 729 6.73 24.18 -36.38
C ALA A 729 8.03 24.69 -35.75
N ALA A 730 8.88 25.38 -36.52
CA ALA A 730 10.08 26.04 -36.01
C ALA A 730 9.72 27.24 -35.09
N ALA A 731 8.75 28.06 -35.48
CA ALA A 731 8.25 29.19 -34.69
C ALA A 731 7.68 28.76 -33.32
N GLY A 732 6.95 27.64 -33.28
CA GLY A 732 6.41 27.08 -32.04
C GLY A 732 7.42 26.32 -31.18
N ASN A 733 8.65 26.11 -31.64
CA ASN A 733 9.67 25.39 -30.90
C ASN A 733 10.37 26.28 -29.86
N LYS A 734 9.83 26.29 -28.63
CA LYS A 734 10.30 27.12 -27.50
C LYS A 734 11.74 26.86 -27.02
N SER A 735 12.42 25.82 -27.50
CA SER A 735 13.78 25.44 -27.06
C SER A 735 14.84 25.52 -28.17
N SER A 736 14.47 25.25 -29.43
CA SER A 736 15.38 25.30 -30.58
C SER A 736 14.92 26.20 -31.73
N GLY A 737 13.74 26.84 -31.65
CA GLY A 737 13.13 27.59 -32.75
C GLY A 737 14.05 28.63 -33.39
N GLY A 738 14.69 29.49 -32.57
CA GLY A 738 15.67 30.47 -33.05
C GLY A 738 16.91 29.87 -33.72
N GLU A 739 17.36 28.67 -33.33
CA GLU A 739 18.45 27.96 -34.01
C GLU A 739 17.96 27.36 -35.34
N ILE A 740 16.81 26.69 -35.34
CA ILE A 740 16.19 26.07 -36.51
C ILE A 740 15.92 27.14 -37.57
N MET A 741 15.24 28.23 -37.21
CA MET A 741 14.89 29.30 -38.14
C MET A 741 16.15 30.01 -38.67
N LYS A 742 17.19 30.15 -37.87
CA LYS A 742 18.49 30.62 -38.35
C LYS A 742 19.12 29.66 -39.36
N LEU A 743 19.15 28.35 -39.08
CA LEU A 743 19.67 27.33 -40.01
C LEU A 743 18.90 27.30 -41.34
N LEU A 744 17.57 27.47 -41.28
CA LEU A 744 16.70 27.60 -42.45
C LEU A 744 17.07 28.83 -43.28
N LEU A 745 17.17 30.00 -42.66
CA LEU A 745 17.54 31.24 -43.34
C LEU A 745 19.01 31.24 -43.82
N ASP A 746 19.92 30.53 -43.14
CA ASP A 746 21.34 30.38 -43.52
C ASP A 746 21.55 29.44 -44.73
N ARG A 747 20.70 28.41 -44.90
CA ARG A 747 20.92 27.35 -45.92
C ARG A 747 19.87 27.27 -47.02
N LYS A 748 18.61 27.58 -46.74
CA LYS A 748 17.47 27.52 -47.67
C LYS A 748 16.72 28.86 -47.73
N GLY A 749 17.38 29.99 -47.43
CA GLY A 749 16.73 31.31 -47.30
C GLY A 749 15.99 31.83 -48.54
N THR A 750 16.24 31.28 -49.74
CA THR A 750 15.48 31.54 -50.97
C THR A 750 14.20 30.71 -51.10
N GLU A 751 14.10 29.58 -50.39
CA GLU A 751 12.90 28.73 -50.31
C GLU A 751 11.99 29.15 -49.15
N VAL A 752 12.55 29.78 -48.11
CA VAL A 752 11.78 30.37 -47.00
C VAL A 752 10.89 31.49 -47.51
N GLN A 753 9.59 31.21 -47.64
CA GLN A 753 8.53 32.20 -47.77
C GLN A 753 8.01 32.57 -46.37
N ILE A 754 7.65 33.84 -46.17
CA ILE A 754 7.09 34.34 -44.91
C ILE A 754 5.60 34.65 -45.12
N THR A 755 4.73 33.99 -44.35
CA THR A 755 3.28 34.22 -44.34
C THR A 755 2.87 35.03 -43.11
N GLU A 756 1.70 35.68 -43.17
CA GLU A 756 1.15 36.44 -42.05
C GLU A 756 0.94 35.55 -40.82
N GLU A 757 0.37 34.35 -41.00
CA GLU A 757 0.15 33.40 -39.92
C GLU A 757 1.47 32.97 -39.25
N ALA A 758 2.52 32.70 -40.03
CA ALA A 758 3.84 32.42 -39.47
C ALA A 758 4.39 33.59 -38.62
N VAL A 759 4.19 34.83 -39.05
CA VAL A 759 4.59 36.03 -38.27
C VAL A 759 3.76 36.16 -36.99
N ILE A 760 2.44 35.96 -37.06
CA ILE A 760 1.54 35.97 -35.91
C ILE A 760 1.95 34.90 -34.88
N GLN A 761 2.22 33.67 -35.32
CA GLN A 761 2.66 32.58 -34.43
C GLN A 761 4.02 32.90 -33.77
N ILE A 762 4.99 33.47 -34.50
CA ILE A 762 6.28 33.92 -33.94
C ILE A 762 6.08 35.00 -32.86
N VAL A 763 5.18 35.96 -33.12
CA VAL A 763 4.83 37.01 -32.17
C VAL A 763 4.16 36.43 -30.92
N ILE A 764 3.24 35.48 -31.06
CA ILE A 764 2.55 34.81 -29.93
C ILE A 764 3.52 33.95 -29.09
N LEU A 765 4.38 33.16 -29.73
CA LEU A 765 5.07 32.01 -29.10
C LEU A 765 6.44 32.31 -28.47
N PHE A 766 6.83 33.58 -28.42
CA PHE A 766 7.98 34.12 -27.68
C PHE A 766 9.39 33.91 -28.26
N ASP A 767 9.63 34.37 -29.48
CA ASP A 767 11.02 34.58 -29.93
C ASP A 767 11.26 35.94 -30.63
N GLN A 768 11.66 36.93 -29.80
CA GLN A 768 12.19 38.22 -30.27
C GLN A 768 13.45 38.05 -31.13
N GLY A 769 14.22 36.97 -30.90
CA GLY A 769 15.37 36.59 -31.72
C GLY A 769 14.96 36.14 -33.12
N ILE A 770 13.93 35.28 -33.26
CA ILE A 770 13.36 34.94 -34.58
C ILE A 770 12.80 36.20 -35.25
N MET A 771 11.95 36.98 -34.57
CA MET A 771 11.33 38.15 -35.21
C MET A 771 12.37 39.18 -35.65
N LYS A 772 13.43 39.37 -34.85
CA LYS A 772 14.59 40.18 -35.25
C LYS A 772 15.35 39.55 -36.42
N LEU A 773 15.63 38.24 -36.42
CA LEU A 773 16.31 37.55 -37.52
C LEU A 773 15.52 37.62 -38.84
N LEU A 774 14.18 37.60 -38.78
CA LEU A 774 13.31 37.86 -39.92
C LEU A 774 13.44 39.30 -40.40
N LEU A 775 13.25 40.29 -39.53
CA LEU A 775 13.37 41.70 -39.91
C LEU A 775 14.79 42.07 -40.40
N ASP A 776 15.84 41.43 -39.87
CA ASP A 776 17.24 41.65 -40.27
C ASP A 776 17.63 40.95 -41.61
N ARG A 777 16.83 39.99 -42.13
CA ARG A 777 17.17 39.18 -43.32
C ARG A 777 16.12 39.16 -44.44
N LYS A 778 14.87 39.39 -44.07
CA LYS A 778 13.64 39.24 -44.88
C LYS A 778 12.67 40.40 -44.62
N GLY A 779 13.15 41.53 -44.07
CA GLY A 779 12.31 42.65 -43.64
C GLY A 779 11.37 43.22 -44.70
N ASP A 780 11.76 43.17 -45.97
CA ASP A 780 10.93 43.61 -47.11
C ASP A 780 9.79 42.64 -47.45
N GLU A 781 9.91 41.36 -47.05
CA GLU A 781 8.86 40.33 -47.21
C GLU A 781 7.94 40.25 -45.98
N VAL A 782 8.38 40.73 -44.81
CA VAL A 782 7.59 40.80 -43.57
C VAL A 782 6.65 42.01 -43.64
N GLN A 783 5.35 41.79 -43.80
CA GLN A 783 4.31 42.81 -43.70
C GLN A 783 3.77 42.88 -42.26
N ILE A 784 3.57 44.09 -41.72
CA ILE A 784 2.98 44.28 -40.39
C ILE A 784 1.50 44.63 -40.52
N THR A 785 0.63 43.64 -40.34
CA THR A 785 -0.84 43.80 -40.38
C THR A 785 -1.42 44.12 -38.99
N GLU A 786 -2.69 44.54 -38.94
CA GLU A 786 -3.43 44.66 -37.67
C GLU A 786 -3.43 43.35 -36.86
N GLY A 787 -3.46 42.19 -37.52
CA GLY A 787 -3.34 40.88 -36.87
C GLY A 787 -2.01 40.70 -36.13
N VAL A 788 -0.89 41.05 -36.79
CA VAL A 788 0.45 41.03 -36.18
C VAL A 788 0.58 42.01 -35.01
N VAL A 789 0.02 43.23 -35.14
CA VAL A 789 0.04 44.24 -34.08
C VAL A 789 -0.85 43.83 -32.90
N THR A 790 -2.03 43.27 -33.15
CA THR A 790 -2.96 42.76 -32.12
C THR A 790 -2.36 41.56 -31.38
N ALA A 791 -1.70 40.65 -32.10
CA ALA A 791 -0.95 39.55 -31.51
C ALA A 791 0.16 40.08 -30.57
N ALA A 792 0.88 41.13 -30.96
CA ALA A 792 1.90 41.78 -30.11
C ALA A 792 1.28 42.51 -28.90
N ALA A 793 0.07 43.04 -29.03
CA ALA A 793 -0.67 43.67 -27.93
C ALA A 793 -1.15 42.65 -26.87
N GLY A 794 -1.65 41.47 -27.29
CA GLY A 794 -2.12 40.40 -26.40
C GLY A 794 -1.00 39.58 -25.75
N ASN A 795 0.24 39.79 -26.18
CA ASN A 795 1.41 38.99 -25.85
C ASN A 795 1.90 39.18 -24.40
N LYS A 796 1.44 38.33 -23.47
CA LYS A 796 1.58 38.57 -22.01
C LYS A 796 3.00 38.64 -21.44
N SER A 797 4.01 37.92 -21.95
CA SER A 797 5.35 37.90 -21.31
C SER A 797 6.33 39.01 -21.76
N ARG A 798 6.39 39.35 -23.06
CA ARG A 798 7.32 40.33 -23.66
C ARG A 798 6.65 41.27 -24.69
N GLY A 799 5.32 41.43 -24.68
CA GLY A 799 4.60 42.15 -25.75
C GLY A 799 5.15 43.55 -26.04
N GLY A 800 5.52 44.33 -25.01
CA GLY A 800 6.17 45.63 -25.19
C GLY A 800 7.53 45.58 -25.91
N GLN A 801 8.29 44.49 -25.77
CA GLN A 801 9.59 44.32 -26.46
C GLN A 801 9.43 43.91 -27.92
N ILE A 802 8.32 43.23 -28.26
CA ILE A 802 7.95 42.92 -29.65
C ILE A 802 7.32 44.16 -30.29
N MET A 803 6.35 44.79 -29.64
CA MET A 803 5.72 46.04 -30.07
C MET A 803 6.77 47.12 -30.33
N LYS A 804 7.74 47.31 -29.41
CA LYS A 804 8.86 48.22 -29.64
C LYS A 804 9.69 47.83 -30.86
N LEU A 805 10.01 46.55 -31.06
CA LEU A 805 10.77 46.11 -32.24
C LEU A 805 10.01 46.37 -33.55
N LEU A 806 8.67 46.24 -33.54
CA LEU A 806 7.82 46.60 -34.68
C LEU A 806 7.84 48.12 -34.94
N LEU A 807 7.66 48.95 -33.91
CA LEU A 807 7.72 50.40 -34.03
C LEU A 807 9.11 50.89 -34.50
N ASP A 808 10.19 50.40 -33.86
CA ASP A 808 11.59 50.74 -34.16
C ASP A 808 12.04 50.35 -35.59
N ARG A 809 11.35 49.44 -36.28
CA ARG A 809 11.76 48.88 -37.60
C ARG A 809 10.74 49.02 -38.73
N LYS A 810 9.46 49.12 -38.40
CA LYS A 810 8.30 49.06 -39.31
C LYS A 810 7.17 50.00 -38.86
N GLY A 811 7.47 51.03 -38.06
CA GLY A 811 6.47 51.92 -37.43
C GLY A 811 5.54 52.68 -38.38
N ASP A 812 5.86 52.75 -39.67
CA ASP A 812 4.98 53.29 -40.73
C ASP A 812 3.89 52.30 -41.18
N GLU A 813 4.12 50.99 -41.03
CA GLU A 813 3.14 49.92 -41.29
C GLU A 813 2.25 49.65 -40.07
N VAL A 814 2.69 50.01 -38.86
CA VAL A 814 1.94 49.77 -37.62
C VAL A 814 0.68 50.64 -37.57
N GLN A 815 -0.47 50.00 -37.83
CA GLN A 815 -1.79 50.59 -37.63
C GLN A 815 -2.22 50.42 -36.18
N ILE A 816 -2.72 51.50 -35.57
CA ILE A 816 -3.26 51.50 -34.21
C ILE A 816 -4.79 51.58 -34.32
N THR A 817 -5.48 50.51 -33.92
CA THR A 817 -6.93 50.42 -33.92
C THR A 817 -7.48 50.29 -32.50
N GLU A 818 -8.79 50.52 -32.34
CA GLU A 818 -9.49 50.24 -31.07
C GLU A 818 -9.27 48.80 -30.60
N GLY A 819 -9.24 47.83 -31.52
CA GLY A 819 -8.96 46.42 -31.22
C GLY A 819 -7.57 46.22 -30.60
N VAL A 820 -6.53 46.78 -31.23
CA VAL A 820 -5.14 46.77 -30.70
C VAL A 820 -5.08 47.38 -29.29
N ILE A 821 -5.69 48.54 -29.08
CA ILE A 821 -5.64 49.25 -27.79
C ILE A 821 -6.43 48.50 -26.72
N THR A 822 -7.61 47.95 -27.05
CA THR A 822 -8.45 47.18 -26.13
C THR A 822 -7.77 45.89 -25.69
N VAL A 823 -7.12 45.17 -26.63
CA VAL A 823 -6.33 43.97 -26.33
C VAL A 823 -5.10 44.31 -25.49
N ALA A 824 -4.47 45.46 -25.70
CA ALA A 824 -3.41 45.95 -24.82
C ALA A 824 -3.93 46.31 -23.41
N ALA A 825 -5.11 46.93 -23.30
CA ALA A 825 -5.74 47.28 -22.02
C ALA A 825 -6.11 46.04 -21.20
N GLY A 826 -6.61 44.99 -21.86
CA GLY A 826 -6.86 43.68 -21.26
C GLY A 826 -5.61 42.84 -20.97
N ASN A 827 -4.40 43.27 -21.38
CA ASN A 827 -3.17 42.52 -21.13
C ASN A 827 -2.70 42.70 -19.67
N GLU A 828 -3.16 41.79 -18.81
CA GLU A 828 -2.83 41.64 -17.38
C GLU A 828 -1.34 41.71 -17.00
N SER A 829 -0.42 41.50 -17.94
CA SER A 829 1.01 41.33 -17.65
C SER A 829 1.90 42.42 -18.27
N ARG A 830 1.54 42.95 -19.44
CA ARG A 830 2.34 43.94 -20.20
C ARG A 830 1.53 45.13 -20.74
N GLY A 831 0.23 45.22 -20.45
CA GLY A 831 -0.65 46.24 -21.02
C GLY A 831 -0.18 47.68 -20.84
N GLY A 832 0.25 48.06 -19.63
CA GLY A 832 0.79 49.40 -19.36
C GLY A 832 2.05 49.74 -20.16
N GLU A 833 2.96 48.77 -20.34
CA GLU A 833 4.17 48.92 -21.17
C GLU A 833 3.82 49.12 -22.65
N ILE A 834 2.83 48.38 -23.15
CA ILE A 834 2.38 48.41 -24.55
C ILE A 834 1.61 49.70 -24.85
N ILE A 835 0.62 50.06 -24.02
CA ILE A 835 -0.15 51.30 -24.17
C ILE A 835 0.77 52.51 -24.08
N LYS A 836 1.77 52.48 -23.19
CA LYS A 836 2.76 53.55 -23.12
C LYS A 836 3.55 53.68 -24.43
N LEU A 837 4.03 52.59 -25.01
CA LEU A 837 4.77 52.61 -26.29
C LEU A 837 3.90 53.16 -27.44
N LEU A 838 2.63 52.78 -27.51
CA LEU A 838 1.69 53.29 -28.52
C LEU A 838 1.45 54.81 -28.35
N LEU A 839 1.24 55.27 -27.11
CA LEU A 839 1.08 56.69 -26.77
C LEU A 839 2.38 57.50 -26.94
N ASP A 840 3.56 56.89 -26.75
CA ASP A 840 4.88 57.52 -26.98
C ASP A 840 5.20 57.66 -28.47
N TRP A 841 4.70 56.76 -29.34
CA TRP A 841 4.97 56.76 -30.78
C TRP A 841 3.98 57.58 -31.61
N LYS A 842 2.67 57.36 -31.39
CA LYS A 842 1.57 57.90 -32.21
C LYS A 842 0.37 58.31 -31.35
N GLY A 843 0.63 59.01 -30.25
CA GLY A 843 -0.39 59.39 -29.25
C GLY A 843 -1.61 60.14 -29.80
N ASP A 844 -1.47 60.87 -30.92
CA ASP A 844 -2.58 61.58 -31.57
C ASP A 844 -3.48 60.65 -32.41
N GLU A 845 -2.98 59.49 -32.85
CA GLU A 845 -3.76 58.45 -33.54
C GLU A 845 -4.44 57.47 -32.56
N VAL A 846 -3.92 57.36 -31.33
CA VAL A 846 -4.49 56.52 -30.25
C VAL A 846 -5.79 57.15 -29.75
N GLN A 847 -6.95 56.63 -30.14
CA GLN A 847 -8.25 57.03 -29.60
C GLN A 847 -8.63 56.18 -28.38
N ILE A 848 -9.08 56.80 -27.30
CA ILE A 848 -9.54 56.09 -26.10
C ILE A 848 -11.07 56.00 -26.09
N THR A 849 -11.60 54.81 -26.37
CA THR A 849 -13.03 54.52 -26.39
C THR A 849 -13.51 53.92 -25.06
N GLU A 850 -14.84 53.86 -24.84
CA GLU A 850 -15.42 53.17 -23.68
C GLU A 850 -14.94 51.71 -23.58
N GLY A 851 -14.81 50.98 -24.69
CA GLY A 851 -14.30 49.60 -24.69
C GLY A 851 -12.88 49.47 -24.14
N VAL A 852 -12.00 50.42 -24.49
CA VAL A 852 -10.64 50.50 -23.93
C VAL A 852 -10.66 50.76 -22.42
N ILE A 853 -11.52 51.68 -21.97
CA ILE A 853 -11.62 52.07 -20.55
C ILE A 853 -12.22 50.94 -19.71
N ILE A 854 -13.24 50.22 -20.22
CA ILE A 854 -13.82 49.02 -19.59
C ILE A 854 -12.77 47.90 -19.52
N ALA A 855 -12.01 47.65 -20.59
CA ALA A 855 -10.94 46.65 -20.59
C ALA A 855 -9.81 46.98 -19.59
N ALA A 856 -9.48 48.27 -19.41
CA ALA A 856 -8.57 48.72 -18.37
C ALA A 856 -9.15 48.54 -16.95
N ALA A 857 -10.43 48.90 -16.74
CA ALA A 857 -11.12 48.76 -15.45
C ALA A 857 -11.25 47.29 -15.00
N GLY A 858 -11.57 46.39 -15.93
CA GLY A 858 -11.67 44.95 -15.68
C GLY A 858 -10.31 44.22 -15.58
N ASN A 859 -9.18 44.87 -15.88
CA ASN A 859 -7.88 44.23 -15.81
C ASN A 859 -7.46 43.97 -14.34
N VAL A 860 -7.51 42.69 -13.95
CA VAL A 860 -7.35 42.20 -12.58
C VAL A 860 -5.99 42.55 -11.94
N TRP A 861 -4.92 42.70 -12.73
CA TRP A 861 -3.55 42.80 -12.21
C TRP A 861 -2.83 44.10 -12.54
N ARG A 862 -3.25 44.81 -13.59
CA ARG A 862 -2.61 46.05 -14.08
C ARG A 862 -3.60 47.17 -14.37
N GLY A 863 -4.90 46.99 -14.11
CA GLY A 863 -5.93 47.97 -14.42
C GLY A 863 -5.69 49.35 -13.80
N GLY A 864 -5.21 49.42 -12.56
CA GLY A 864 -4.86 50.70 -11.91
C GLY A 864 -3.73 51.47 -12.62
N GLU A 865 -2.66 50.77 -13.01
CA GLU A 865 -1.52 51.35 -13.74
C GLU A 865 -1.95 51.85 -15.14
N ILE A 866 -2.76 51.06 -15.84
CA ILE A 866 -3.29 51.40 -17.17
C ILE A 866 -4.26 52.58 -17.07
N MET A 867 -5.21 52.54 -16.14
CA MET A 867 -6.18 53.62 -15.93
C MET A 867 -5.48 54.93 -15.56
N GLN A 868 -4.44 54.88 -14.71
CA GLN A 868 -3.63 56.06 -14.41
C GLN A 868 -2.95 56.62 -15.66
N LEU A 869 -2.29 55.77 -16.47
CA LEU A 869 -1.62 56.18 -17.70
C LEU A 869 -2.59 56.82 -18.71
N LEU A 870 -3.80 56.28 -18.83
CA LEU A 870 -4.85 56.84 -19.69
C LEU A 870 -5.32 58.21 -19.15
N LEU A 871 -5.59 58.35 -17.86
CA LEU A 871 -5.97 59.64 -17.24
C LEU A 871 -4.82 60.68 -17.28
N ASP A 872 -3.56 60.26 -17.22
CA ASP A 872 -2.38 61.13 -17.27
C ASP A 872 -2.11 61.69 -18.68
N ARG A 873 -2.48 60.96 -19.75
CA ARG A 873 -2.14 61.34 -21.13
C ARG A 873 -3.32 61.64 -22.04
N LYS A 874 -4.52 61.15 -21.70
CA LYS A 874 -5.74 61.15 -22.52
C LYS A 874 -6.99 61.47 -21.67
N GLY A 875 -6.83 62.13 -20.52
CA GLY A 875 -7.90 62.35 -19.54
C GLY A 875 -9.16 63.08 -20.05
N ASP A 876 -9.06 63.84 -21.15
CA ASP A 876 -10.19 64.48 -21.81
C ASP A 876 -11.02 63.51 -22.69
N GLU A 877 -10.40 62.42 -23.17
CA GLU A 877 -11.08 61.32 -23.89
C GLU A 877 -11.64 60.27 -22.91
N VAL A 878 -11.06 60.15 -21.71
CA VAL A 878 -11.51 59.18 -20.68
C VAL A 878 -12.83 59.65 -20.05
N GLN A 879 -13.96 59.21 -20.62
CA GLN A 879 -15.30 59.38 -20.06
C GLN A 879 -15.64 58.24 -19.10
N ILE A 880 -16.24 58.57 -17.97
CA ILE A 880 -16.62 57.58 -16.94
C ILE A 880 -18.08 57.19 -17.08
N THR A 881 -18.33 55.97 -17.56
CA THR A 881 -19.68 55.40 -17.71
C THR A 881 -20.01 54.41 -16.59
N GLU A 882 -21.29 54.05 -16.47
CA GLU A 882 -21.73 52.95 -15.59
C GLU A 882 -20.99 51.64 -15.90
N GLY A 883 -20.72 51.34 -17.17
CA GLY A 883 -19.96 50.15 -17.59
C GLY A 883 -18.53 50.15 -17.06
N VAL A 884 -17.84 51.30 -17.09
CA VAL A 884 -16.49 51.48 -16.54
C VAL A 884 -16.47 51.25 -15.03
N ILE A 885 -17.41 51.85 -14.29
CA ILE A 885 -17.46 51.72 -12.82
C ILE A 885 -17.91 50.31 -12.41
N THR A 886 -18.84 49.68 -13.14
CA THR A 886 -19.29 48.31 -12.89
C THR A 886 -18.15 47.30 -13.13
N ALA A 887 -17.36 47.47 -14.21
CA ALA A 887 -16.18 46.66 -14.47
C ALA A 887 -15.10 46.81 -13.38
N ALA A 888 -14.92 48.02 -12.84
CA ALA A 888 -14.03 48.25 -11.71
C ALA A 888 -14.59 47.67 -10.39
N ALA A 889 -15.90 47.72 -10.16
CA ALA A 889 -16.56 47.17 -8.97
C ALA A 889 -16.48 45.63 -8.93
N GLY A 890 -16.63 44.97 -10.08
CA GLY A 890 -16.43 43.52 -10.23
C GLY A 890 -14.96 43.07 -10.22
N ASN A 891 -13.99 43.99 -10.30
CA ASN A 891 -12.57 43.64 -10.32
C ASN A 891 -12.11 43.13 -8.93
N ILE A 892 -11.86 41.81 -8.85
CA ILE A 892 -11.55 41.07 -7.62
C ILE A 892 -10.19 41.38 -6.97
N SER A 893 -9.41 42.30 -7.53
CA SER A 893 -8.04 42.60 -7.09
C SER A 893 -7.77 44.10 -7.03
N MET A 894 -7.78 44.80 -8.16
CA MET A 894 -7.44 46.22 -8.24
C MET A 894 -8.67 47.16 -8.19
N GLY A 895 -9.89 46.62 -8.07
CA GLY A 895 -11.14 47.38 -8.20
C GLY A 895 -11.26 48.58 -7.26
N GLY A 896 -10.89 48.41 -5.99
CA GLY A 896 -10.89 49.50 -5.00
C GLY A 896 -9.91 50.63 -5.35
N GLU A 897 -8.72 50.30 -5.84
CA GLU A 897 -7.74 51.30 -6.28
C GLU A 897 -8.18 52.04 -7.55
N ILE A 898 -8.80 51.32 -8.49
CA ILE A 898 -9.35 51.90 -9.73
C ILE A 898 -10.51 52.85 -9.40
N ILE A 899 -11.51 52.42 -8.63
CA ILE A 899 -12.63 53.28 -8.21
C ILE A 899 -12.14 54.50 -7.43
N LYS A 900 -11.14 54.33 -6.56
CA LYS A 900 -10.53 55.46 -5.83
C LYS A 900 -9.90 56.46 -6.78
N LEU A 901 -9.08 56.01 -7.74
CA LEU A 901 -8.44 56.86 -8.74
C LEU A 901 -9.47 57.62 -9.60
N LEU A 902 -10.56 56.96 -9.97
CA LEU A 902 -11.67 57.58 -10.72
C LEU A 902 -12.39 58.64 -9.87
N LEU A 903 -12.69 58.35 -8.60
CA LEU A 903 -13.27 59.33 -7.66
C LEU A 903 -12.31 60.48 -7.33
N ASP A 904 -11.00 60.26 -7.36
CA ASP A 904 -9.97 61.30 -7.12
C ASP A 904 -9.76 62.24 -8.32
N ARG A 905 -10.04 61.80 -9.56
CA ARG A 905 -9.74 62.57 -10.78
C ARG A 905 -10.94 62.97 -11.65
N LYS A 906 -12.03 62.20 -11.61
CA LYS A 906 -13.26 62.39 -12.38
C LYS A 906 -14.52 62.21 -11.50
N GLY A 907 -14.42 62.53 -10.20
CA GLY A 907 -15.48 62.24 -9.22
C GLY A 907 -16.86 62.85 -9.51
N ASP A 908 -16.94 63.92 -10.31
CA ASP A 908 -18.18 64.53 -10.79
C ASP A 908 -18.82 63.77 -11.96
N GLU A 909 -18.05 62.98 -12.72
CA GLU A 909 -18.53 62.08 -13.78
C GLU A 909 -18.94 60.71 -13.22
N VAL A 910 -18.34 60.28 -12.11
CA VAL A 910 -18.69 59.02 -11.43
C VAL A 910 -20.11 59.12 -10.89
N GLN A 911 -21.03 58.30 -11.42
CA GLN A 911 -22.38 58.08 -10.87
C GLN A 911 -22.46 56.68 -10.27
N ILE A 912 -23.08 56.55 -9.09
CA ILE A 912 -23.28 55.24 -8.45
C ILE A 912 -24.70 54.74 -8.70
N THR A 913 -24.82 53.62 -9.42
CA THR A 913 -26.09 52.96 -9.77
C THR A 913 -26.29 51.67 -8.98
N GLU A 914 -27.51 51.12 -8.99
CA GLU A 914 -27.78 49.78 -8.44
C GLU A 914 -26.87 48.70 -9.06
N GLY A 915 -26.55 48.78 -10.36
CA GLY A 915 -25.63 47.87 -11.04
C GLY A 915 -24.21 47.92 -10.45
N VAL A 916 -23.68 49.12 -10.21
CA VAL A 916 -22.39 49.34 -9.54
C VAL A 916 -22.38 48.77 -8.11
N ILE A 917 -23.43 49.05 -7.33
CA ILE A 917 -23.55 48.60 -5.94
C ILE A 917 -23.69 47.07 -5.88
N THR A 918 -24.44 46.47 -6.80
CA THR A 918 -24.60 45.02 -6.94
C THR A 918 -23.28 44.35 -7.32
N ALA A 919 -22.55 44.87 -8.30
CA ALA A 919 -21.23 44.34 -8.67
C ALA A 919 -20.21 44.42 -7.52
N ALA A 920 -20.27 45.47 -6.69
CA ALA A 920 -19.49 45.56 -5.46
C ALA A 920 -19.95 44.54 -4.40
N ALA A 921 -21.26 44.29 -4.27
CA ALA A 921 -21.83 43.30 -3.36
C ALA A 921 -21.46 41.85 -3.73
N GLU A 922 -21.42 41.52 -5.03
CA GLU A 922 -21.02 40.20 -5.55
C GLU A 922 -19.50 39.95 -5.51
N ASN A 923 -18.67 40.99 -5.38
CA ASN A 923 -17.21 40.87 -5.46
C ASN A 923 -16.63 40.04 -4.28
N LYS A 924 -16.21 38.81 -4.61
CA LYS A 924 -15.79 37.76 -3.65
C LYS A 924 -14.43 37.96 -3.00
N SER A 925 -13.76 39.09 -3.25
CA SER A 925 -12.40 39.35 -2.76
C SER A 925 -12.19 40.75 -2.20
N ARG A 926 -12.85 41.76 -2.77
CA ARG A 926 -12.68 43.18 -2.41
C ARG A 926 -14.00 43.93 -2.23
N GLY A 927 -15.14 43.23 -2.27
CA GLY A 927 -16.48 43.84 -2.19
C GLY A 927 -16.70 44.73 -0.96
N GLY A 928 -16.25 44.30 0.23
CA GLY A 928 -16.32 45.12 1.46
C GLY A 928 -15.52 46.42 1.38
N GLU A 929 -14.33 46.37 0.81
CA GLU A 929 -13.46 47.56 0.62
C GLU A 929 -14.06 48.53 -0.41
N ILE A 930 -14.57 48.01 -1.53
CA ILE A 930 -15.22 48.80 -2.58
C ILE A 930 -16.51 49.43 -2.06
N MET A 931 -17.40 48.64 -1.44
CA MET A 931 -18.65 49.12 -0.85
C MET A 931 -18.38 50.22 0.18
N LYS A 932 -17.33 50.06 1.01
CA LYS A 932 -16.92 51.08 1.98
C LYS A 932 -16.46 52.37 1.30
N LEU A 933 -15.64 52.27 0.26
CA LEU A 933 -15.16 53.43 -0.50
C LEU A 933 -16.32 54.20 -1.17
N LEU A 934 -17.32 53.48 -1.71
CA LEU A 934 -18.53 54.07 -2.27
C LEU A 934 -19.35 54.79 -1.19
N LEU A 935 -19.61 54.14 -0.05
CA LEU A 935 -20.32 54.75 1.09
C LEU A 935 -19.59 55.96 1.67
N ASP A 936 -18.25 55.91 1.81
CA ASP A 936 -17.43 56.98 2.39
C ASP A 936 -17.27 58.21 1.46
N ARG A 937 -17.59 58.11 0.16
CA ARG A 937 -17.40 59.21 -0.81
C ARG A 937 -18.62 59.61 -1.64
N LYS A 938 -19.59 58.71 -1.80
CA LYS A 938 -20.79 58.85 -2.64
C LYS A 938 -22.04 58.31 -1.92
N GLY A 939 -22.03 58.26 -0.57
CA GLY A 939 -23.09 57.63 0.23
C GLY A 939 -24.52 58.13 -0.04
N ASP A 940 -24.68 59.37 -0.48
CA ASP A 940 -25.99 59.94 -0.86
C ASP A 940 -26.55 59.36 -2.18
N GLU A 941 -25.68 58.85 -3.06
CA GLU A 941 -26.05 58.12 -4.29
C GLU A 941 -26.23 56.61 -4.04
N VAL A 942 -25.63 56.07 -2.97
CA VAL A 942 -25.72 54.63 -2.63
C VAL A 942 -27.10 54.30 -2.06
N GLN A 943 -28.00 53.81 -2.93
CA GLN A 943 -29.31 53.28 -2.56
C GLN A 943 -29.21 51.76 -2.31
N ILE A 944 -29.78 51.29 -1.19
CA ILE A 944 -29.79 49.87 -0.85
C ILE A 944 -31.13 49.24 -1.23
N THR A 945 -31.11 48.40 -2.27
CA THR A 945 -32.28 47.63 -2.72
C THR A 945 -32.27 46.21 -2.17
N GLU A 946 -33.41 45.51 -2.28
CA GLU A 946 -33.49 44.07 -1.99
C GLU A 946 -32.48 43.26 -2.84
N GLY A 947 -32.28 43.65 -4.11
CA GLY A 947 -31.30 43.02 -5.00
C GLY A 947 -29.86 43.14 -4.48
N VAL A 948 -29.46 44.32 -4.00
CA VAL A 948 -28.15 44.55 -3.37
C VAL A 948 -27.96 43.68 -2.11
N ILE A 949 -29.00 43.55 -1.27
CA ILE A 949 -28.94 42.75 -0.05
C ILE A 949 -28.85 41.25 -0.38
N ILE A 950 -29.61 40.77 -1.37
CA ILE A 950 -29.55 39.39 -1.86
C ILE A 950 -28.19 39.08 -2.49
N ALA A 951 -27.62 39.99 -3.28
CA ALA A 951 -26.28 39.85 -3.85
C ALA A 951 -25.19 39.77 -2.77
N ALA A 952 -25.29 40.60 -1.73
CA ALA A 952 -24.39 40.56 -0.57
C ALA A 952 -24.55 39.25 0.22
N ALA A 953 -25.78 38.79 0.47
CA ALA A 953 -26.05 37.49 1.10
C ALA A 953 -25.52 36.31 0.26
N GLY A 954 -25.56 36.45 -1.07
CA GLY A 954 -25.02 35.51 -2.05
C GLY A 954 -23.49 35.44 -2.14
N ASN A 955 -22.74 36.30 -1.43
CA ASN A 955 -21.28 36.38 -1.53
C ASN A 955 -20.54 35.45 -0.54
N ILE A 956 -19.92 34.40 -1.09
CA ILE A 956 -19.30 33.26 -0.36
C ILE A 956 -18.15 33.69 0.56
N SER A 957 -17.56 34.87 0.35
CA SER A 957 -16.34 35.30 1.03
C SER A 957 -16.51 36.58 1.84
N MET A 958 -17.26 37.56 1.32
CA MET A 958 -17.35 38.91 1.89
C MET A 958 -18.77 39.28 2.37
N GLY A 959 -19.77 38.41 2.18
CA GLY A 959 -21.19 38.77 2.40
C GLY A 959 -21.51 39.27 3.80
N GLY A 960 -20.98 38.61 4.84
CA GLY A 960 -21.15 39.06 6.23
C GLY A 960 -20.51 40.41 6.55
N GLU A 961 -19.36 40.73 5.93
CA GLU A 961 -18.74 42.05 6.07
C GLU A 961 -19.55 43.13 5.36
N ILE A 962 -20.02 42.84 4.14
CA ILE A 962 -20.80 43.76 3.31
C ILE A 962 -22.15 44.08 3.99
N ILE A 963 -22.93 43.07 4.40
CA ILE A 963 -24.22 43.30 5.07
C ILE A 963 -24.03 44.06 6.40
N LYS A 964 -22.99 43.73 7.16
CA LYS A 964 -22.64 44.47 8.38
C LYS A 964 -22.34 45.94 8.10
N LEU A 965 -21.54 46.23 7.07
CA LEU A 965 -21.19 47.58 6.64
C LEU A 965 -22.42 48.36 6.15
N LEU A 966 -23.33 47.72 5.40
CA LEU A 966 -24.60 48.32 4.99
C LEU A 966 -25.46 48.69 6.20
N LEU A 967 -25.60 47.78 7.17
CA LEU A 967 -26.31 48.05 8.44
C LEU A 967 -25.60 49.10 9.32
N ASP A 968 -24.27 49.18 9.29
CA ASP A 968 -23.47 50.18 10.04
C ASP A 968 -23.59 51.61 9.46
N ARG A 969 -23.92 51.76 8.17
CA ARG A 969 -23.89 53.07 7.47
C ARG A 969 -25.24 53.53 6.89
N LYS A 970 -26.10 52.60 6.48
CA LYS A 970 -27.41 52.85 5.85
C LYS A 970 -28.53 52.02 6.50
N GLY A 971 -28.40 51.68 7.79
CA GLY A 971 -29.32 50.78 8.49
C GLY A 971 -30.81 51.14 8.41
N ASP A 972 -31.16 52.42 8.28
CA ASP A 972 -32.54 52.89 8.12
C ASP A 972 -33.10 52.68 6.69
N GLU A 973 -32.23 52.56 5.68
CA GLU A 973 -32.59 52.25 4.29
C GLU A 973 -32.61 50.73 4.02
N VAL A 974 -31.84 49.94 4.77
CA VAL A 974 -31.84 48.47 4.68
C VAL A 974 -33.18 47.94 5.17
N GLN A 975 -34.00 47.38 4.27
CA GLN A 975 -35.22 46.65 4.61
C GLN A 975 -34.99 45.15 4.54
N ILE A 976 -35.43 44.41 5.57
CA ILE A 976 -35.31 42.94 5.59
C ILE A 976 -36.63 42.29 5.15
N THR A 977 -36.63 41.72 3.95
CA THR A 977 -37.78 41.00 3.37
C THR A 977 -37.72 39.50 3.65
N GLU A 978 -38.85 38.78 3.49
CA GLU A 978 -38.87 37.31 3.48
C GLU A 978 -37.89 36.74 2.43
N GLY A 979 -37.75 37.40 1.28
CA GLY A 979 -36.79 37.02 0.23
C GLY A 979 -35.35 37.02 0.74
N VAL A 980 -34.92 38.12 1.38
CA VAL A 980 -33.61 38.23 2.03
C VAL A 980 -33.42 37.15 3.10
N VAL A 981 -34.39 36.98 4.00
CA VAL A 981 -34.31 36.00 5.09
C VAL A 981 -34.23 34.57 4.55
N THR A 982 -34.97 34.25 3.49
CA THR A 982 -34.96 32.92 2.85
C THR A 982 -33.63 32.65 2.14
N VAL A 983 -33.06 33.63 1.43
CA VAL A 983 -31.73 33.52 0.81
C VAL A 983 -30.67 33.26 1.89
N VAL A 984 -30.68 34.02 2.99
CA VAL A 984 -29.75 33.84 4.11
C VAL A 984 -29.93 32.48 4.80
N ALA A 985 -31.18 32.03 5.00
CA ALA A 985 -31.48 30.73 5.59
C ALA A 985 -30.94 29.55 4.74
N GLY A 986 -30.97 29.68 3.41
CA GLY A 986 -30.46 28.68 2.47
C GLY A 986 -28.96 28.79 2.22
N TYR A 987 -28.30 29.81 2.75
CA TYR A 987 -26.91 30.10 2.43
C TYR A 987 -25.93 29.24 3.21
N GLY A 988 -24.93 28.67 2.53
CA GLY A 988 -24.07 27.57 3.02
C GLY A 988 -23.35 27.83 4.36
N PHE A 989 -22.05 28.10 4.32
CA PHE A 989 -21.26 28.20 5.57
C PHE A 989 -21.60 29.46 6.39
N TRP A 990 -21.79 30.61 5.75
CA TRP A 990 -21.96 31.91 6.42
C TRP A 990 -23.40 32.30 6.75
N GLY A 991 -24.41 31.48 6.39
CA GLY A 991 -25.82 31.77 6.64
C GLY A 991 -26.12 32.00 8.13
N GLY A 992 -25.50 31.24 9.02
CA GLY A 992 -25.59 31.40 10.48
C GLY A 992 -25.12 32.77 10.98
N GLU A 993 -23.92 33.22 10.57
CA GLU A 993 -23.39 34.53 10.97
C GLU A 993 -24.24 35.69 10.44
N ILE A 994 -24.70 35.60 9.18
CA ILE A 994 -25.55 36.64 8.57
C ILE A 994 -26.94 36.65 9.25
N MET A 995 -27.57 35.50 9.47
CA MET A 995 -28.85 35.41 10.17
C MET A 995 -28.77 36.00 11.58
N LYS A 996 -27.69 35.70 12.31
CA LYS A 996 -27.42 36.27 13.63
C LYS A 996 -27.30 37.80 13.58
N LEU A 997 -26.56 38.33 12.62
CA LEU A 997 -26.38 39.77 12.40
C LEU A 997 -27.70 40.49 12.07
N LEU A 998 -28.56 39.88 11.24
CA LEU A 998 -29.90 40.39 10.95
C LEU A 998 -30.77 40.38 12.22
N LEU A 999 -30.80 39.27 12.97
CA LEU A 999 -31.55 39.18 14.23
C LEU A 999 -31.01 40.13 15.32
N ASP A 1000 -29.70 40.42 15.36
CA ASP A 1000 -29.07 41.36 16.31
C ASP A 1000 -29.43 42.84 16.05
N ARG A 1001 -29.85 43.20 14.83
CA ARG A 1001 -29.98 44.62 14.40
C ARG A 1001 -31.33 44.99 13.78
N LYS A 1002 -32.04 44.02 13.24
CA LYS A 1002 -33.29 44.16 12.48
C LYS A 1002 -34.31 43.07 12.88
N GLY A 1003 -34.20 42.52 14.09
CA GLY A 1003 -35.00 41.37 14.55
C GLY A 1003 -36.53 41.56 14.43
N ASP A 1004 -37.02 42.79 14.51
CA ASP A 1004 -38.45 43.11 14.33
C ASP A 1004 -38.90 43.07 12.86
N GLU A 1005 -37.98 43.24 11.90
CA GLU A 1005 -38.23 43.09 10.45
C GLU A 1005 -38.02 41.65 9.95
N VAL A 1006 -37.23 40.84 10.67
CA VAL A 1006 -36.97 39.44 10.32
C VAL A 1006 -38.26 38.61 10.52
N GLN A 1007 -39.02 38.45 9.43
CA GLN A 1007 -40.22 37.62 9.38
C GLN A 1007 -39.84 36.14 9.26
N ILE A 1008 -40.43 35.30 10.13
CA ILE A 1008 -40.21 33.86 10.14
C ILE A 1008 -41.43 33.16 9.54
N THR A 1009 -41.23 32.52 8.38
CA THR A 1009 -42.27 31.78 7.65
C THR A 1009 -41.89 30.30 7.53
N GLU A 1010 -42.85 29.44 7.20
CA GLU A 1010 -42.58 28.01 6.94
C GLU A 1010 -41.51 27.82 5.86
N GLY A 1011 -41.46 28.69 4.84
CA GLY A 1011 -40.43 28.70 3.80
C GLY A 1011 -39.03 28.91 4.39
N VAL A 1012 -38.85 29.97 5.19
CA VAL A 1012 -37.60 30.28 5.90
C VAL A 1012 -37.15 29.10 6.77
N ILE A 1013 -38.06 28.53 7.57
CA ILE A 1013 -37.73 27.44 8.52
C ILE A 1013 -37.37 26.16 7.74
N THR A 1014 -38.12 25.82 6.67
CA THR A 1014 -37.87 24.63 5.85
C THR A 1014 -36.53 24.72 5.12
N VAL A 1015 -36.21 25.90 4.58
CA VAL A 1015 -34.93 26.16 3.92
C VAL A 1015 -33.76 26.11 4.92
N ALA A 1016 -33.92 26.66 6.13
CA ALA A 1016 -32.94 26.53 7.20
C ALA A 1016 -32.71 25.06 7.63
N ALA A 1017 -33.79 24.28 7.78
CA ALA A 1017 -33.71 22.87 8.12
C ALA A 1017 -33.01 22.02 7.04
N GLY A 1018 -33.20 22.36 5.76
CA GLY A 1018 -32.55 21.73 4.62
C GLY A 1018 -31.08 22.14 4.40
N ASN A 1019 -30.59 23.20 5.05
CA ASN A 1019 -29.24 23.73 4.86
C ASN A 1019 -28.18 22.76 5.45
N GLU A 1020 -27.41 22.09 4.58
CA GLU A 1020 -26.41 21.09 4.95
C GLU A 1020 -25.17 21.67 5.69
N TRP A 1021 -25.05 23.00 5.81
CA TRP A 1021 -23.84 23.66 6.34
C TRP A 1021 -24.11 24.39 7.66
N SER A 1022 -24.87 25.49 7.63
CA SER A 1022 -25.16 26.32 8.82
C SER A 1022 -26.59 26.15 9.36
N GLY A 1023 -27.38 25.22 8.79
CA GLY A 1023 -28.78 24.98 9.19
C GLY A 1023 -28.99 24.69 10.68
N GLU A 1024 -28.06 23.97 11.33
CA GLU A 1024 -28.10 23.73 12.78
C GLU A 1024 -28.01 25.03 13.58
N GLU A 1025 -27.11 25.94 13.20
CA GLU A 1025 -26.92 27.24 13.87
C GLU A 1025 -28.10 28.17 13.58
N ILE A 1026 -28.56 28.24 12.32
CA ILE A 1026 -29.72 29.04 11.92
C ILE A 1026 -30.97 28.60 12.69
N MET A 1027 -31.30 27.30 12.66
CA MET A 1027 -32.48 26.76 13.39
C MET A 1027 -32.38 27.02 14.89
N LYS A 1028 -31.18 26.96 15.47
CA LYS A 1028 -30.95 27.30 16.87
C LYS A 1028 -31.16 28.78 17.16
N LEU A 1029 -30.63 29.68 16.34
CA LEU A 1029 -30.82 31.13 16.46
C LEU A 1029 -32.29 31.54 16.33
N LEU A 1030 -33.01 30.92 15.39
CA LEU A 1030 -34.45 31.12 15.22
C LEU A 1030 -35.22 30.66 16.46
N LEU A 1031 -34.95 29.46 16.98
CA LEU A 1031 -35.59 28.96 18.20
C LEU A 1031 -35.18 29.72 19.47
N ASP A 1032 -33.96 30.26 19.54
CA ASP A 1032 -33.47 31.06 20.69
C ASP A 1032 -34.06 32.48 20.74
N ARG A 1033 -34.46 33.06 19.60
CA ARG A 1033 -34.81 34.49 19.48
C ARG A 1033 -36.22 34.78 18.96
N LYS A 1034 -36.79 33.84 18.21
CA LYS A 1034 -38.08 33.92 17.52
C LYS A 1034 -38.93 32.65 17.76
N GLY A 1035 -38.69 31.93 18.86
CA GLY A 1035 -39.29 30.61 19.13
C GLY A 1035 -40.82 30.56 19.16
N ASP A 1036 -41.48 31.69 19.43
CA ASP A 1036 -42.95 31.83 19.38
C ASP A 1036 -43.49 32.02 17.94
N GLU A 1037 -42.66 32.51 17.02
CA GLU A 1037 -42.97 32.64 15.58
C GLU A 1037 -42.59 31.37 14.80
N VAL A 1038 -41.62 30.60 15.28
CA VAL A 1038 -41.22 29.30 14.69
C VAL A 1038 -42.31 28.26 14.93
N GLN A 1039 -42.96 27.82 13.86
CA GLN A 1039 -43.89 26.68 13.84
C GLN A 1039 -43.25 25.49 13.14
N ILE A 1040 -43.34 24.29 13.73
CA ILE A 1040 -42.76 23.08 13.14
C ILE A 1040 -43.81 22.29 12.36
N THR A 1041 -43.64 22.24 11.03
CA THR A 1041 -44.53 21.51 10.11
C THR A 1041 -43.89 20.22 9.60
N GLU A 1042 -44.68 19.34 8.97
CA GLU A 1042 -44.17 18.15 8.26
C GLU A 1042 -43.06 18.51 7.25
N GLY A 1043 -43.19 19.65 6.54
CA GLY A 1043 -42.18 20.13 5.59
C GLY A 1043 -40.83 20.41 6.26
N VAL A 1044 -40.85 21.10 7.40
CA VAL A 1044 -39.65 21.40 8.21
C VAL A 1044 -38.98 20.11 8.70
N VAL A 1045 -39.76 19.17 9.26
CA VAL A 1045 -39.22 17.89 9.78
C VAL A 1045 -38.69 17.02 8.65
N THR A 1046 -39.35 16.99 7.49
CA THR A 1046 -38.91 16.25 6.29
C THR A 1046 -37.63 16.83 5.71
N ALA A 1047 -37.49 18.16 5.66
CA ALA A 1047 -36.27 18.83 5.22
C ALA A 1047 -35.08 18.53 6.16
N ALA A 1048 -35.31 18.53 7.47
CA ALA A 1048 -34.31 18.11 8.45
C ALA A 1048 -33.95 16.62 8.31
N ALA A 1049 -34.93 15.74 8.05
CA ALA A 1049 -34.70 14.31 7.84
C ALA A 1049 -33.89 14.02 6.58
N GLY A 1050 -34.10 14.79 5.51
CA GLY A 1050 -33.33 14.72 4.27
C GLY A 1050 -31.94 15.39 4.31
N ASN A 1051 -31.65 16.21 5.33
CA ASN A 1051 -30.39 16.94 5.45
C ASN A 1051 -29.22 15.97 5.69
N LYS A 1052 -28.33 15.85 4.68
CA LYS A 1052 -27.26 14.85 4.63
C LYS A 1052 -26.15 15.04 5.65
N SER A 1053 -26.07 16.21 6.29
CA SER A 1053 -24.91 16.65 7.07
C SER A 1053 -25.25 16.81 8.55
N ARG A 1054 -26.25 17.66 8.84
CA ARG A 1054 -26.68 18.09 10.19
C ARG A 1054 -28.12 17.69 10.55
N GLY A 1055 -28.76 16.84 9.76
CA GLY A 1055 -30.16 16.45 9.96
C GLY A 1055 -30.44 15.80 11.32
N GLY A 1056 -29.48 15.04 11.87
CA GLY A 1056 -29.60 14.45 13.21
C GLY A 1056 -29.58 15.50 14.32
N GLU A 1057 -28.65 16.44 14.26
CA GLU A 1057 -28.55 17.57 15.18
C GLU A 1057 -29.79 18.48 15.13
N ILE A 1058 -30.30 18.78 13.92
CA ILE A 1058 -31.51 19.58 13.71
C ILE A 1058 -32.75 18.85 14.25
N ILE A 1059 -32.97 17.57 13.91
CA ILE A 1059 -34.13 16.80 14.43
C ILE A 1059 -34.08 16.67 15.94
N LYS A 1060 -32.89 16.48 16.53
CA LYS A 1060 -32.73 16.49 17.98
C LYS A 1060 -33.13 17.84 18.59
N LEU A 1061 -32.66 18.95 18.01
CA LEU A 1061 -32.98 20.30 18.46
C LEU A 1061 -34.49 20.60 18.39
N LEU A 1062 -35.17 20.14 17.33
CA LEU A 1062 -36.62 20.23 17.19
C LEU A 1062 -37.34 19.42 18.28
N LEU A 1063 -36.96 18.16 18.49
CA LEU A 1063 -37.53 17.29 19.52
C LEU A 1063 -37.24 17.78 20.96
N ASP A 1064 -36.14 18.49 21.19
CA ASP A 1064 -35.77 19.06 22.50
C ASP A 1064 -36.52 20.36 22.84
N ARG A 1065 -37.04 21.09 21.85
CA ARG A 1065 -37.62 22.44 22.05
C ARG A 1065 -39.09 22.60 21.63
N LYS A 1066 -39.53 21.79 20.66
CA LYS A 1066 -40.84 21.85 20.00
C LYS A 1066 -41.41 20.44 19.78
N GLY A 1067 -41.05 19.47 20.64
CA GLY A 1067 -41.36 18.05 20.46
C GLY A 1067 -42.84 17.70 20.35
N ASP A 1068 -43.73 18.56 20.87
CA ASP A 1068 -45.19 18.43 20.74
C ASP A 1068 -45.72 18.87 19.36
N GLU A 1069 -44.99 19.75 18.65
CA GLU A 1069 -45.28 20.15 17.26
C GLU A 1069 -44.67 19.17 16.24
N VAL A 1070 -43.58 18.47 16.60
CA VAL A 1070 -42.94 17.47 15.73
C VAL A 1070 -43.86 16.25 15.55
N GLN A 1071 -44.42 16.10 14.36
CA GLN A 1071 -45.18 14.93 13.93
C GLN A 1071 -44.33 14.05 13.01
N ILE A 1072 -44.30 12.73 13.25
CA ILE A 1072 -43.53 11.79 12.44
C ILE A 1072 -44.45 11.08 11.43
N THR A 1073 -44.46 11.58 10.20
CA THR A 1073 -45.26 11.03 9.09
C THR A 1073 -44.46 10.01 8.25
N GLU A 1074 -45.15 9.27 7.37
CA GLU A 1074 -44.47 8.40 6.39
C GLU A 1074 -43.44 9.17 5.54
N GLY A 1075 -43.72 10.42 5.18
CA GLY A 1075 -42.78 11.28 4.44
C GLY A 1075 -41.48 11.54 5.20
N VAL A 1076 -41.58 11.87 6.50
CA VAL A 1076 -40.43 12.05 7.39
C VAL A 1076 -39.61 10.76 7.52
N ILE A 1077 -40.29 9.61 7.70
CA ILE A 1077 -39.62 8.30 7.88
C ILE A 1077 -38.92 7.87 6.58
N ILE A 1078 -39.54 8.10 5.40
CA ILE A 1078 -38.94 7.84 4.09
C ILE A 1078 -37.72 8.75 3.86
N ALA A 1079 -37.80 10.05 4.18
CA ALA A 1079 -36.69 10.97 4.05
C ALA A 1079 -35.51 10.58 4.95
N ALA A 1080 -35.77 10.15 6.20
CA ALA A 1080 -34.77 9.61 7.10
C ALA A 1080 -34.16 8.31 6.57
N ALA A 1081 -34.96 7.38 6.06
CA ALA A 1081 -34.49 6.10 5.51
C ALA A 1081 -33.63 6.28 4.24
N GLY A 1082 -33.99 7.24 3.38
CA GLY A 1082 -33.24 7.61 2.18
C GLY A 1082 -32.00 8.50 2.41
N ASN A 1083 -31.78 9.01 3.63
CA ASN A 1083 -30.66 9.89 3.93
C ASN A 1083 -29.33 9.10 3.92
N VAL A 1084 -28.60 9.22 2.82
CA VAL A 1084 -27.38 8.46 2.50
C VAL A 1084 -26.40 8.37 3.67
N TRP A 1085 -26.13 9.48 4.36
CA TRP A 1085 -25.04 9.55 5.36
C TRP A 1085 -25.54 9.49 6.81
N ARG A 1086 -26.66 10.16 7.13
CA ARG A 1086 -27.17 10.31 8.51
C ARG A 1086 -28.43 9.51 8.80
N GLY A 1087 -29.01 8.79 7.83
CA GLY A 1087 -30.27 8.08 7.98
C GLY A 1087 -30.34 7.14 9.20
N GLY A 1088 -29.31 6.31 9.41
CA GLY A 1088 -29.23 5.43 10.58
C GLY A 1088 -28.89 6.11 11.92
N GLU A 1089 -28.76 7.43 11.96
CA GLU A 1089 -28.69 8.25 13.19
C GLU A 1089 -30.02 8.95 13.43
N ILE A 1090 -30.58 9.56 12.37
CA ILE A 1090 -31.90 10.19 12.38
C ILE A 1090 -32.99 9.17 12.73
N MET A 1091 -33.02 8.01 12.05
CA MET A 1091 -33.99 6.95 12.31
C MET A 1091 -33.97 6.48 13.77
N LYS A 1092 -32.78 6.40 14.39
CA LYS A 1092 -32.65 6.08 15.81
C LYS A 1092 -33.27 7.18 16.69
N LEU A 1093 -32.99 8.45 16.42
CA LEU A 1093 -33.58 9.57 17.19
C LEU A 1093 -35.11 9.61 17.08
N LEU A 1094 -35.67 9.25 15.92
CA LEU A 1094 -37.12 9.14 15.73
C LEU A 1094 -37.70 7.95 16.51
N LEU A 1095 -37.11 6.75 16.40
CA LEU A 1095 -37.57 5.57 17.13
C LEU A 1095 -37.45 5.74 18.67
N ASP A 1096 -36.31 6.24 19.16
CA ASP A 1096 -36.03 6.39 20.60
C ASP A 1096 -36.91 7.45 21.30
N ARG A 1097 -37.56 8.38 20.57
CA ARG A 1097 -38.36 9.48 21.14
C ARG A 1097 -39.80 9.59 20.65
N LYS A 1098 -40.12 8.99 19.50
CA LYS A 1098 -41.42 9.04 18.82
C LYS A 1098 -41.80 7.68 18.21
N GLY A 1099 -41.23 6.57 18.71
CA GLY A 1099 -41.37 5.22 18.12
C GLY A 1099 -42.80 4.69 17.94
N ASP A 1100 -43.78 5.22 18.68
CA ASP A 1100 -45.20 4.90 18.48
C ASP A 1100 -45.78 5.53 17.19
N GLU A 1101 -45.26 6.69 16.77
CA GLU A 1101 -45.60 7.34 15.50
C GLU A 1101 -44.85 6.70 14.30
N VAL A 1102 -43.72 6.01 14.53
CA VAL A 1102 -42.93 5.39 13.47
C VAL A 1102 -43.60 4.12 12.93
N GLN A 1103 -44.23 4.25 11.76
CA GLN A 1103 -44.87 3.15 11.03
C GLN A 1103 -43.95 2.61 9.92
N ILE A 1104 -43.80 1.28 9.82
CA ILE A 1104 -43.01 0.65 8.76
C ILE A 1104 -43.90 0.33 7.57
N THR A 1105 -43.75 1.12 6.50
CA THR A 1105 -44.44 0.91 5.23
C THR A 1105 -43.51 0.30 4.17
N LYS A 1106 -44.08 -0.17 3.04
CA LYS A 1106 -43.29 -0.57 1.88
C LYS A 1106 -42.38 0.56 1.38
N GLY A 1107 -42.84 1.81 1.43
CA GLY A 1107 -42.04 2.98 1.04
C GLY A 1107 -40.79 3.14 1.89
N VAL A 1108 -40.93 3.01 3.22
CA VAL A 1108 -39.81 3.07 4.17
C VAL A 1108 -38.80 1.95 3.91
N VAL A 1109 -39.25 0.71 3.73
CA VAL A 1109 -38.36 -0.44 3.45
C VAL A 1109 -37.64 -0.29 2.11
N THR A 1110 -38.33 0.15 1.05
CA THR A 1110 -37.70 0.41 -0.26
C THR A 1110 -36.68 1.57 -0.19
N ALA A 1111 -36.97 2.64 0.57
CA ALA A 1111 -36.03 3.74 0.78
C ALA A 1111 -34.76 3.29 1.53
N ALA A 1112 -34.91 2.47 2.58
CA ALA A 1112 -33.79 1.88 3.31
C ALA A 1112 -32.97 0.92 2.43
N ALA A 1113 -33.61 0.03 1.68
CA ALA A 1113 -32.93 -0.94 0.80
C ALA A 1113 -32.19 -0.27 -0.38
N GLY A 1114 -32.72 0.84 -0.91
CA GLY A 1114 -32.04 1.63 -1.96
C GLY A 1114 -30.85 2.45 -1.46
N ASN A 1115 -30.73 2.67 -0.15
CA ASN A 1115 -29.71 3.51 0.47
C ASN A 1115 -28.39 2.73 0.69
N LYS A 1116 -27.49 2.80 -0.30
CA LYS A 1116 -26.21 2.08 -0.34
C LYS A 1116 -25.19 2.42 0.76
N SER A 1117 -25.46 3.35 1.69
CA SER A 1117 -24.48 3.76 2.71
C SER A 1117 -24.99 3.71 4.14
N SER A 1118 -26.20 4.21 4.44
CA SER A 1118 -26.78 4.09 5.80
C SER A 1118 -27.96 3.11 5.86
N GLY A 1119 -28.40 2.58 4.72
CA GLY A 1119 -29.58 1.70 4.59
C GLY A 1119 -29.50 0.42 5.41
N GLU A 1120 -28.34 -0.24 5.48
CA GLU A 1120 -28.15 -1.42 6.35
C GLU A 1120 -28.41 -1.09 7.84
N LYS A 1121 -27.88 0.05 8.31
CA LYS A 1121 -28.06 0.52 9.68
C LYS A 1121 -29.51 0.94 9.96
N VAL A 1122 -30.19 1.57 8.99
CA VAL A 1122 -31.62 1.88 9.07
C VAL A 1122 -32.44 0.58 9.15
N MET A 1123 -32.23 -0.35 8.21
CA MET A 1123 -32.94 -1.62 8.14
C MET A 1123 -32.75 -2.44 9.43
N LYS A 1124 -31.54 -2.46 9.98
CA LYS A 1124 -31.27 -3.09 11.27
C LYS A 1124 -32.06 -2.47 12.42
N LEU A 1125 -32.06 -1.13 12.56
CA LEU A 1125 -32.84 -0.46 13.62
C LEU A 1125 -34.35 -0.76 13.52
N LEU A 1126 -34.89 -0.77 12.30
CA LEU A 1126 -36.29 -1.10 12.03
C LEU A 1126 -36.61 -2.57 12.40
N LEU A 1127 -35.71 -3.51 12.15
CA LEU A 1127 -35.87 -4.91 12.56
C LEU A 1127 -35.71 -5.09 14.08
N ASP A 1128 -34.66 -4.50 14.67
CA ASP A 1128 -34.31 -4.64 16.10
C ASP A 1128 -35.40 -4.07 17.03
N GLN A 1129 -36.04 -2.94 16.68
CA GLN A 1129 -37.05 -2.29 17.53
C GLN A 1129 -38.50 -2.55 17.09
N LYS A 1130 -38.75 -2.88 15.81
CA LYS A 1130 -40.10 -2.97 15.22
C LYS A 1130 -40.34 -4.21 14.34
N GLY A 1131 -39.42 -5.19 14.33
CA GLY A 1131 -39.48 -6.37 13.45
C GLY A 1131 -40.78 -7.19 13.49
N ASN A 1132 -41.51 -7.19 14.61
CA ASN A 1132 -42.81 -7.85 14.76
C ASN A 1132 -43.93 -7.23 13.90
N GLU A 1133 -43.76 -5.99 13.44
CA GLU A 1133 -44.70 -5.27 12.56
C GLU A 1133 -44.36 -5.47 11.07
N VAL A 1134 -43.18 -6.04 10.75
CA VAL A 1134 -42.65 -6.11 9.37
C VAL A 1134 -43.07 -7.41 8.67
N GLN A 1135 -44.18 -7.38 7.94
CA GLN A 1135 -44.56 -8.49 7.05
C GLN A 1135 -43.70 -8.51 5.76
N ILE A 1136 -42.55 -9.19 5.82
CA ILE A 1136 -41.70 -9.43 4.63
C ILE A 1136 -42.33 -10.52 3.75
N THR A 1137 -43.28 -10.15 2.89
CA THR A 1137 -43.76 -11.02 1.82
C THR A 1137 -42.75 -11.05 0.67
N VAL A 1138 -41.89 -12.07 0.63
CA VAL A 1138 -40.99 -12.32 -0.49
C VAL A 1138 -41.80 -12.85 -1.69
N SER A 1139 -42.26 -11.95 -2.55
CA SER A 1139 -42.62 -12.27 -3.94
C SER A 1139 -41.34 -12.45 -4.75
N GLY A 1140 -41.20 -13.57 -5.47
CA GLY A 1140 -39.94 -13.96 -6.09
C GLY A 1140 -39.47 -13.10 -7.27
N ASP A 1141 -38.20 -13.29 -7.59
CA ASP A 1141 -37.46 -12.82 -8.78
C ASP A 1141 -37.34 -11.29 -8.99
N GLU A 1142 -36.73 -10.60 -8.02
CA GLU A 1142 -35.62 -9.64 -8.27
C GLU A 1142 -34.71 -9.48 -7.03
#